data_AF-N9QZY8-F1
#
_entry.id   AF-N9QZY8-F1
#
_cell.length_a   1.000
_cell.length_b   1.000
_cell.length_c   1.000
_cell.angle_alpha   90.00
_cell.angle_beta   90.00
_cell.angle_gamma   90.00
#
_symmetry.space_group_name_H-M   'P 1'
#
loop_
_entity.id
_entity.type
_entity.pdbx_description
1 polymer ?
#
loop_
_entity_poly.entity_id
_entity_poly.type
_entity_poly.pdbx_seq_one_letter_code
_entity_poly.pdbx_strand_id
1 'polypeptide(L)'
;TGKISGVADGTIAAGSTEAINGGQIHAIADSVKNSIGGETTLNPDGSITTSNVGNTGQNNIHDAIDSVRGQAVAAKTTVTEGDNMVVTQSKNADGSTNYEVATAKDVKFDSVTATDADGNETILDAKGVSLKDQAGNTTILGQDGLSFADPMGNSVGPRISARGIDAGNTVITGVAPGRIAADSTDAINGSQLKGVADSVSNAIGGNTTVNPDGSINTSNIGGTGKDNINDAIGAVGKAAQAAKTTVSKADGDENVTVTSRPNDEGGTDFQVGLSKDIKVDSVTAGDTVINGDGLTIAGGPSVTKDGIDAGDNKVTGVADGTIAAGSKDAINGGQLHGVADSVRNVVGGNAKVNPDGSITTSNVGGTGKNNIDDAINSVRGAAAAAKSTVSNKDGNISVNETTKADGSKDFEVGLAKDITVDSVTAKDVNTNQVNVGGAGGTTIAADGVRIVEGPSMTKEGINAGGKKVTGVADGAIASGSQDGINGGQLHRSYEDVGKALGGGAGYDPSTGWKGPSYDVAGGKYDNVGDALGAIDNRVTNLGDQLQQAFYDTNKRMDKLEDKMSAGIAATAALENAPFVPGKLTMAAGAAYYNEQSAIGVTFRKTADNGRWSLTTGAAMGSQGNSPLVRVGVSTIID
;
A
#
# COMPACT_ATOMS: atom_id res chain seq x y z
N THR A 1 -75.37 -238.59 -50.33
CA THR A 1 -74.30 -239.49 -50.82
C THR A 1 -73.37 -239.78 -49.66
N GLY A 2 -72.93 -241.03 -49.49
CA GLY A 2 -72.40 -241.55 -48.23
C GLY A 2 -71.15 -240.85 -47.69
N LYS A 3 -71.04 -240.76 -46.36
CA LYS A 3 -69.78 -240.44 -45.69
C LYS A 3 -68.78 -241.57 -45.97
N ILE A 4 -67.63 -241.24 -46.54
CA ILE A 4 -66.53 -242.19 -46.73
C ILE A 4 -65.80 -242.28 -45.39
N SER A 5 -65.96 -243.39 -44.68
CA SER A 5 -65.29 -243.65 -43.39
C SER A 5 -64.03 -244.50 -43.60
N GLY A 6 -63.03 -244.31 -42.73
CA GLY A 6 -61.77 -245.07 -42.77
C GLY A 6 -60.69 -244.51 -43.70
N VAL A 7 -60.79 -243.25 -44.13
CA VAL A 7 -59.77 -242.57 -44.94
C VAL A 7 -58.61 -242.16 -44.02
N ALA A 8 -57.44 -242.76 -44.23
CA ALA A 8 -56.21 -242.34 -43.58
C ALA A 8 -55.84 -240.91 -44.03
N ASP A 9 -55.04 -240.20 -43.22
CA ASP A 9 -54.56 -238.86 -43.54
C ASP A 9 -53.87 -238.84 -44.91
N GLY A 10 -54.37 -237.99 -45.82
CA GLY A 10 -53.78 -237.77 -47.14
C GLY A 10 -52.73 -236.66 -47.07
N THR A 11 -51.64 -236.79 -47.79
CA THR A 11 -50.53 -235.83 -47.74
C THR A 11 -51.00 -234.41 -48.06
N ILE A 12 -50.83 -233.46 -47.13
CA ILE A 12 -51.09 -232.03 -47.34
C ILE A 12 -49.85 -231.42 -48.00
N ALA A 13 -49.75 -231.58 -49.30
CA ALA A 13 -48.71 -230.96 -50.12
C ALA A 13 -49.31 -230.47 -51.44
N ALA A 14 -48.70 -229.43 -52.02
CA ALA A 14 -49.14 -228.90 -53.30
C ALA A 14 -49.06 -229.99 -54.39
N GLY A 15 -50.18 -230.28 -55.04
CA GLY A 15 -50.30 -231.31 -56.09
C GLY A 15 -50.73 -232.71 -55.61
N SER A 16 -50.92 -232.91 -54.30
CA SER A 16 -51.47 -234.15 -53.76
C SER A 16 -52.88 -234.39 -54.32
N THR A 17 -53.11 -235.59 -54.87
CA THR A 17 -54.44 -236.07 -55.26
C THR A 17 -55.04 -236.99 -54.20
N GLU A 18 -54.37 -237.13 -53.06
CA GLU A 18 -54.85 -237.94 -51.94
C GLU A 18 -56.07 -237.26 -51.30
N ALA A 19 -57.04 -238.08 -50.90
CA ALA A 19 -58.19 -237.57 -50.18
C ALA A 19 -57.75 -237.14 -48.77
N ILE A 20 -57.82 -235.84 -48.52
CA ILE A 20 -57.65 -235.26 -47.19
C ILE A 20 -58.90 -235.47 -46.34
N ASN A 21 -58.70 -235.77 -45.06
CA ASN A 21 -59.79 -236.01 -44.13
C ASN A 21 -60.08 -234.80 -43.23
N GLY A 22 -61.14 -234.91 -42.42
CA GLY A 22 -61.58 -233.82 -41.54
C GLY A 22 -60.55 -233.41 -40.47
N GLY A 23 -59.70 -234.34 -40.00
CA GLY A 23 -58.67 -234.02 -38.99
C GLY A 23 -57.62 -233.04 -39.52
N GLN A 24 -57.29 -233.17 -40.81
CA GLN A 24 -56.29 -232.34 -41.48
C GLN A 24 -56.78 -230.91 -41.76
N ILE A 25 -58.03 -230.76 -42.18
CA ILE A 25 -58.66 -229.44 -42.35
C ILE A 25 -58.82 -228.72 -41.01
N HIS A 26 -59.15 -229.45 -39.94
CA HIS A 26 -59.26 -228.88 -38.59
C HIS A 26 -57.92 -228.32 -38.08
N ALA A 27 -56.80 -229.01 -38.30
CA ALA A 27 -55.48 -228.54 -37.87
C ALA A 27 -55.08 -227.21 -38.53
N ILE A 28 -55.37 -227.05 -39.82
CA ILE A 28 -55.10 -225.79 -40.55
C ILE A 28 -55.97 -224.66 -39.97
N ALA A 29 -57.25 -224.91 -39.76
CA ALA A 29 -58.16 -223.89 -39.26
C ALA A 29 -57.80 -223.44 -37.82
N ASP A 30 -57.32 -224.36 -36.97
CA ASP A 30 -56.90 -224.02 -35.61
C ASP A 30 -55.61 -223.19 -35.59
N SER A 31 -54.69 -223.40 -36.56
CA SER A 31 -53.52 -222.52 -36.72
C SER A 31 -53.90 -221.11 -37.13
N VAL A 32 -54.86 -220.94 -38.05
CA VAL A 32 -55.32 -219.61 -38.50
C VAL A 32 -55.99 -218.86 -37.35
N LYS A 33 -56.81 -219.55 -36.54
CA LYS A 33 -57.41 -218.99 -35.32
C LYS A 33 -56.34 -218.43 -34.37
N ASN A 34 -55.27 -219.18 -34.11
CA ASN A 34 -54.19 -218.73 -33.22
C ASN A 34 -53.38 -217.56 -33.79
N SER A 35 -53.18 -217.48 -35.12
CA SER A 35 -52.46 -216.36 -35.75
C SER A 35 -53.25 -215.05 -35.75
N ILE A 36 -54.58 -215.09 -35.87
CA ILE A 36 -55.42 -213.89 -35.68
C ILE A 36 -55.38 -213.45 -34.21
N GLY A 37 -55.33 -214.43 -33.29
CA GLY A 37 -55.26 -214.18 -31.85
C GLY A 37 -56.56 -213.59 -31.30
N GLY A 38 -56.54 -213.16 -30.04
CA GLY A 38 -57.71 -212.62 -29.36
C GLY A 38 -58.86 -213.63 -29.18
N GLU A 39 -60.09 -213.15 -29.21
CA GLU A 39 -61.30 -213.99 -29.15
C GLU A 39 -61.66 -214.55 -30.54
N THR A 40 -60.74 -215.33 -31.11
CA THR A 40 -60.97 -216.06 -32.36
C THR A 40 -61.30 -217.52 -32.05
N THR A 41 -62.33 -218.08 -32.69
CA THR A 41 -62.84 -219.44 -32.48
C THR A 41 -62.94 -220.23 -33.78
N LEU A 42 -62.60 -221.53 -33.72
CA LEU A 42 -62.84 -222.51 -34.77
C LEU A 42 -64.16 -223.24 -34.48
N ASN A 43 -65.11 -223.16 -35.41
CA ASN A 43 -66.44 -223.74 -35.28
C ASN A 43 -66.46 -225.22 -35.68
N PRO A 44 -67.44 -226.02 -35.19
CA PRO A 44 -67.54 -227.45 -35.49
C PRO A 44 -67.70 -227.81 -36.97
N ASP A 45 -68.13 -226.86 -37.80
CA ASP A 45 -68.27 -227.00 -39.26
C ASP A 45 -66.97 -226.67 -40.03
N GLY A 46 -65.91 -226.26 -39.33
CA GLY A 46 -64.61 -225.87 -39.89
C GLY A 46 -64.45 -224.38 -40.21
N SER A 47 -65.46 -223.54 -39.97
CA SER A 47 -65.36 -222.08 -40.16
C SER A 47 -64.67 -221.36 -38.99
N ILE A 48 -64.08 -220.19 -39.22
CA ILE A 48 -63.43 -219.37 -38.18
C ILE A 48 -64.18 -218.04 -38.00
N THR A 49 -64.44 -217.66 -36.75
CA THR A 49 -65.06 -216.38 -36.39
C THR A 49 -64.20 -215.64 -35.36
N THR A 50 -64.11 -214.32 -35.47
CA THR A 50 -63.40 -213.46 -34.49
C THR A 50 -64.23 -212.23 -34.15
N SER A 51 -64.25 -211.85 -32.88
CA SER A 51 -65.00 -210.69 -32.36
C SER A 51 -64.12 -209.62 -31.72
N ASN A 52 -62.84 -209.92 -31.46
CA ASN A 52 -61.97 -209.01 -30.72
C ASN A 52 -60.50 -209.22 -31.04
N VAL A 53 -60.08 -208.73 -32.21
CA VAL A 53 -58.69 -208.75 -32.62
C VAL A 53 -57.91 -207.68 -31.86
N GLY A 54 -56.86 -208.12 -31.14
CA GLY A 54 -55.94 -207.21 -30.43
C GLY A 54 -56.57 -206.40 -29.29
N ASN A 55 -57.69 -206.85 -28.72
CA ASN A 55 -58.43 -206.15 -27.66
C ASN A 55 -59.03 -204.79 -28.10
N THR A 56 -59.21 -204.59 -29.40
CA THR A 56 -59.78 -203.35 -29.96
C THR A 56 -61.30 -203.38 -30.07
N GLY A 57 -61.92 -204.55 -29.80
CA GLY A 57 -63.34 -204.82 -29.99
C GLY A 57 -63.76 -205.06 -31.45
N GLN A 58 -62.80 -205.21 -32.37
CA GLN A 58 -63.07 -205.34 -33.80
C GLN A 58 -62.96 -206.78 -34.32
N ASN A 59 -63.74 -207.07 -35.36
CA ASN A 59 -63.99 -208.40 -35.91
C ASN A 59 -62.99 -208.77 -37.03
N ASN A 60 -62.05 -207.90 -37.36
CA ASN A 60 -60.96 -208.17 -38.29
C ASN A 60 -59.73 -207.33 -37.92
N ILE A 61 -58.57 -207.69 -38.48
CA ILE A 61 -57.27 -207.08 -38.15
C ILE A 61 -57.18 -205.62 -38.61
N HIS A 62 -57.81 -205.26 -39.73
CA HIS A 62 -57.66 -203.92 -40.31
C HIS A 62 -58.36 -202.87 -39.44
N ASP A 63 -59.60 -203.15 -39.05
CA ASP A 63 -60.41 -202.24 -38.23
C ASP A 63 -59.78 -202.05 -36.83
N ALA A 64 -59.14 -203.10 -36.30
CA ALA A 64 -58.39 -203.03 -35.05
C ALA A 64 -57.24 -201.99 -35.11
N ILE A 65 -56.45 -202.02 -36.18
CA ILE A 65 -55.30 -201.11 -36.36
C ILE A 65 -55.78 -199.66 -36.54
N ASP A 66 -56.84 -199.44 -37.31
CA ASP A 66 -57.37 -198.09 -37.54
C ASP A 66 -57.95 -197.46 -36.27
N SER A 67 -58.61 -198.24 -35.41
CA SER A 67 -59.10 -197.79 -34.09
C SER A 67 -57.98 -197.25 -33.20
N VAL A 68 -56.86 -197.99 -33.09
CA VAL A 68 -55.70 -197.57 -32.30
C VAL A 68 -55.10 -196.26 -32.84
N ARG A 69 -55.01 -196.11 -34.17
CA ARG A 69 -54.53 -194.87 -34.80
C ARG A 69 -55.45 -193.69 -34.48
N GLY A 70 -56.77 -193.89 -34.52
CA GLY A 70 -57.76 -192.87 -34.19
C GLY A 70 -57.62 -192.34 -32.76
N GLN A 71 -57.46 -193.24 -31.77
CA GLN A 71 -57.26 -192.84 -30.37
C GLN A 71 -55.94 -192.08 -30.14
N ALA A 72 -54.87 -192.48 -30.82
CA ALA A 72 -53.58 -191.79 -30.72
C ALA A 72 -53.61 -190.35 -31.28
N VAL A 73 -54.42 -190.10 -32.32
CA VAL A 73 -54.60 -188.73 -32.85
C VAL A 73 -55.44 -187.86 -31.90
N ALA A 74 -56.48 -188.43 -31.27
CA ALA A 74 -57.34 -187.69 -30.35
C ALA A 74 -56.66 -187.29 -29.02
N ALA A 75 -55.53 -187.90 -28.65
CA ALA A 75 -54.83 -187.65 -27.39
C ALA A 75 -53.93 -186.39 -27.34
N LYS A 76 -53.89 -185.56 -28.39
CA LYS A 76 -53.05 -184.35 -28.42
C LYS A 76 -53.68 -183.16 -27.67
N THR A 77 -52.86 -182.42 -26.90
CA THR A 77 -53.23 -181.17 -26.21
C THR A 77 -52.54 -179.94 -26.84
N THR A 78 -53.13 -178.73 -26.70
CA THR A 78 -52.62 -177.46 -27.24
C THR A 78 -52.42 -176.40 -26.14
N VAL A 79 -51.40 -175.54 -26.27
CA VAL A 79 -51.10 -174.40 -25.37
C VAL A 79 -50.99 -173.11 -26.20
N THR A 80 -51.52 -171.99 -25.69
CA THR A 80 -51.48 -170.65 -26.32
C THR A 80 -50.86 -169.63 -25.35
N GLU A 81 -49.98 -168.75 -25.83
CA GLU A 81 -49.40 -167.66 -25.02
C GLU A 81 -50.31 -166.42 -24.95
N GLY A 82 -50.23 -165.65 -23.85
CA GLY A 82 -50.90 -164.36 -23.67
C GLY A 82 -49.91 -163.20 -23.59
N ASP A 83 -50.38 -161.94 -23.66
CA ASP A 83 -49.57 -160.73 -23.94
C ASP A 83 -48.26 -160.54 -23.16
N ASN A 84 -48.23 -160.83 -21.85
CA ASN A 84 -47.04 -160.69 -21.00
C ASN A 84 -46.32 -162.03 -20.73
N MET A 85 -46.74 -163.11 -21.38
CA MET A 85 -46.17 -164.45 -21.24
C MET A 85 -45.45 -164.86 -22.53
N VAL A 86 -44.36 -165.61 -22.39
CA VAL A 86 -43.64 -166.25 -23.49
C VAL A 86 -43.73 -167.76 -23.29
N VAL A 87 -44.19 -168.49 -24.31
CA VAL A 87 -44.24 -169.96 -24.29
C VAL A 87 -43.27 -170.54 -25.32
N THR A 88 -42.32 -171.35 -24.86
CA THR A 88 -41.29 -171.94 -25.72
C THR A 88 -41.43 -173.46 -25.77
N GLN A 89 -41.47 -174.03 -26.98
CA GLN A 89 -41.65 -175.47 -27.20
C GLN A 89 -40.32 -176.19 -27.43
N SER A 90 -40.15 -177.38 -26.82
CA SER A 90 -39.02 -178.29 -27.07
C SER A 90 -39.47 -179.76 -27.15
N LYS A 91 -38.65 -180.65 -27.74
CA LYS A 91 -38.96 -182.07 -27.90
C LYS A 91 -38.13 -182.93 -26.96
N ASN A 92 -38.79 -183.83 -26.23
CA ASN A 92 -38.14 -184.77 -25.32
C ASN A 92 -37.54 -185.96 -26.10
N ALA A 93 -36.61 -186.68 -25.48
CA ALA A 93 -35.91 -187.81 -26.10
C ALA A 93 -36.84 -189.00 -26.46
N ASP A 94 -37.97 -189.16 -25.77
CA ASP A 94 -38.99 -190.19 -26.04
C ASP A 94 -39.98 -189.81 -27.17
N GLY A 95 -39.79 -188.63 -27.78
CA GLY A 95 -40.63 -188.11 -28.84
C GLY A 95 -41.80 -187.23 -28.39
N SER A 96 -42.04 -187.07 -27.09
CA SER A 96 -43.05 -186.16 -26.52
C SER A 96 -42.60 -184.67 -26.58
N THR A 97 -43.48 -183.72 -26.27
CA THR A 97 -43.22 -182.27 -26.38
C THR A 97 -43.35 -181.57 -25.01
N ASN A 98 -42.42 -180.68 -24.67
CA ASN A 98 -42.43 -179.84 -23.46
C ASN A 98 -42.68 -178.36 -23.79
N TYR A 99 -43.40 -177.65 -22.92
CA TYR A 99 -43.68 -176.21 -23.05
C TYR A 99 -43.19 -175.48 -21.79
N GLU A 100 -42.25 -174.55 -21.92
CA GLU A 100 -41.77 -173.68 -20.83
C GLU A 100 -42.47 -172.31 -20.90
N VAL A 101 -43.02 -171.85 -19.78
CA VAL A 101 -43.82 -170.63 -19.68
C VAL A 101 -43.14 -169.63 -18.73
N ALA A 102 -42.80 -168.44 -19.21
CA ALA A 102 -42.16 -167.36 -18.42
C ALA A 102 -42.77 -165.99 -18.72
N THR A 103 -42.57 -165.00 -17.85
CA THR A 103 -42.96 -163.60 -18.12
C THR A 103 -42.01 -162.95 -19.13
N ALA A 104 -42.53 -162.08 -19.99
CA ALA A 104 -41.71 -161.25 -20.89
C ALA A 104 -40.76 -160.34 -20.08
N LYS A 105 -39.62 -159.94 -20.69
CA LYS A 105 -38.68 -158.99 -20.06
C LYS A 105 -39.27 -157.59 -19.97
N ASP A 106 -39.93 -157.17 -21.06
CA ASP A 106 -40.70 -155.94 -21.10
C ASP A 106 -42.15 -156.33 -20.88
N VAL A 107 -42.69 -155.94 -19.73
CA VAL A 107 -44.09 -156.14 -19.39
C VAL A 107 -44.82 -154.83 -19.56
N LYS A 108 -45.97 -154.90 -20.23
CA LYS A 108 -46.86 -153.75 -20.37
C LYS A 108 -47.95 -153.85 -19.32
N PHE A 109 -47.95 -152.86 -18.41
CA PHE A 109 -49.05 -152.63 -17.48
C PHE A 109 -49.75 -151.32 -17.85
N ASP A 110 -51.07 -151.35 -17.87
CA ASP A 110 -51.85 -150.12 -18.00
C ASP A 110 -51.78 -149.27 -16.71
N SER A 111 -51.62 -149.92 -15.56
CA SER A 111 -51.31 -149.29 -14.28
C SER A 111 -50.56 -150.24 -13.35
N VAL A 112 -49.76 -149.68 -12.45
CA VAL A 112 -49.17 -150.38 -11.31
C VAL A 112 -49.63 -149.68 -10.04
N THR A 113 -50.34 -150.41 -9.18
CA THR A 113 -50.75 -149.93 -7.86
C THR A 113 -49.99 -150.70 -6.79
N ALA A 114 -49.24 -149.98 -5.97
CA ALA A 114 -48.62 -150.52 -4.77
C ALA A 114 -49.33 -149.93 -3.54
N THR A 115 -49.94 -150.81 -2.75
CA THR A 115 -50.59 -150.45 -1.49
C THR A 115 -49.73 -150.93 -0.33
N ASP A 116 -49.36 -150.02 0.58
CA ASP A 116 -48.66 -150.40 1.80
C ASP A 116 -49.60 -150.93 2.90
N ALA A 117 -49.04 -151.35 4.03
CA ALA A 117 -49.83 -151.89 5.15
C ALA A 117 -50.73 -150.83 5.83
N ASP A 118 -50.41 -149.54 5.66
CA ASP A 118 -51.15 -148.42 6.24
C ASP A 118 -52.29 -147.92 5.31
N GLY A 119 -52.40 -148.53 4.13
CA GLY A 119 -53.41 -148.20 3.13
C GLY A 119 -53.03 -147.01 2.24
N ASN A 120 -51.77 -146.57 2.26
CA ASN A 120 -51.28 -145.59 1.31
C ASN A 120 -51.08 -146.26 -0.06
N GLU A 121 -51.50 -145.57 -1.12
CA GLU A 121 -51.40 -146.08 -2.49
C GLU A 121 -50.38 -145.26 -3.27
N THR A 122 -49.40 -145.92 -3.87
CA THR A 122 -48.59 -145.37 -4.96
C THR A 122 -49.13 -145.92 -6.27
N ILE A 123 -49.62 -145.03 -7.12
CA ILE A 123 -50.15 -145.38 -8.44
C ILE A 123 -49.19 -144.83 -9.49
N LEU A 124 -48.73 -145.73 -10.34
CA LEU A 124 -47.96 -145.43 -11.54
C LEU A 124 -48.83 -145.72 -12.76
N ASP A 125 -49.23 -144.67 -13.47
CA ASP A 125 -50.04 -144.75 -14.68
C ASP A 125 -49.58 -143.71 -15.72
N ALA A 126 -50.31 -143.60 -16.84
CA ALA A 126 -49.99 -142.65 -17.90
C ALA A 126 -50.06 -141.16 -17.49
N LYS A 127 -50.69 -140.83 -16.36
CA LYS A 127 -50.80 -139.45 -15.84
C LYS A 127 -49.60 -139.06 -14.97
N GLY A 128 -48.83 -140.04 -14.49
CA GLY A 128 -47.61 -139.82 -13.73
C GLY A 128 -47.54 -140.68 -12.47
N VAL A 129 -46.95 -140.11 -11.41
CA VAL A 129 -46.89 -140.73 -10.08
C VAL A 129 -47.89 -140.01 -9.20
N SER A 130 -48.80 -140.76 -8.59
CA SER A 130 -49.65 -140.23 -7.50
C SER A 130 -49.45 -141.05 -6.24
N LEU A 131 -49.24 -140.35 -5.12
CA LEU A 131 -49.19 -140.93 -3.79
C LEU A 131 -50.43 -140.47 -3.06
N LYS A 132 -51.27 -141.41 -2.65
CA LYS A 132 -52.47 -141.15 -1.87
C LYS A 132 -52.25 -141.65 -0.45
N ASP A 133 -52.38 -140.76 0.53
CA ASP A 133 -52.34 -141.15 1.93
C ASP A 133 -53.65 -141.81 2.39
N GLN A 134 -53.66 -142.37 3.61
CA GLN A 134 -54.86 -142.97 4.21
C GLN A 134 -56.05 -141.99 4.30
N ALA A 135 -55.78 -140.68 4.43
CA ALA A 135 -56.82 -139.64 4.50
C ALA A 135 -57.37 -139.25 3.12
N GLY A 136 -56.75 -139.71 2.03
CA GLY A 136 -57.09 -139.42 0.65
C GLY A 136 -56.39 -138.19 0.08
N ASN A 137 -55.49 -137.53 0.81
CA ASN A 137 -54.68 -136.45 0.25
C ASN A 137 -53.70 -137.05 -0.76
N THR A 138 -53.47 -136.31 -1.83
CA THR A 138 -52.63 -136.76 -2.93
C THR A 138 -51.43 -135.85 -3.12
N THR A 139 -50.26 -136.47 -3.25
CA THR A 139 -49.09 -135.83 -3.87
C THR A 139 -49.02 -136.32 -5.30
N ILE A 140 -49.04 -135.39 -6.24
CA ILE A 140 -49.09 -135.68 -7.67
C ILE A 140 -47.81 -135.14 -8.30
N LEU A 141 -47.10 -136.01 -8.99
CA LEU A 141 -46.06 -135.66 -9.95
C LEU A 141 -46.54 -136.07 -11.33
N GLY A 142 -46.98 -135.09 -12.11
CA GLY A 142 -47.57 -135.31 -13.44
C GLY A 142 -47.15 -134.24 -14.45
N GLN A 143 -47.85 -134.18 -15.58
CA GLN A 143 -47.57 -133.23 -16.65
C GLN A 143 -47.68 -131.76 -16.22
N ASP A 144 -48.55 -131.49 -15.24
CA ASP A 144 -48.74 -130.14 -14.68
C ASP A 144 -47.69 -129.76 -13.62
N GLY A 145 -46.77 -130.67 -13.31
CA GLY A 145 -45.69 -130.51 -12.34
C GLY A 145 -45.95 -131.22 -11.03
N LEU A 146 -45.57 -130.59 -9.92
CA LEU A 146 -45.64 -131.13 -8.57
C LEU A 146 -46.71 -130.37 -7.78
N SER A 147 -47.72 -131.09 -7.30
CA SER A 147 -48.84 -130.48 -6.58
C SER A 147 -49.32 -131.39 -5.46
N PHE A 148 -49.89 -130.78 -4.43
CA PHE A 148 -50.63 -131.47 -3.38
C PHE A 148 -52.11 -131.17 -3.54
N ALA A 149 -52.95 -132.18 -3.37
CA ALA A 149 -54.39 -132.02 -3.40
C ALA A 149 -55.04 -132.71 -2.21
N ASP A 150 -56.13 -132.12 -1.72
CA ASP A 150 -56.97 -132.70 -0.68
C ASP A 150 -57.74 -133.94 -1.22
N PRO A 151 -58.54 -134.64 -0.38
CA PRO A 151 -59.30 -135.80 -0.83
C PRO A 151 -60.40 -135.49 -1.86
N MET A 152 -60.74 -134.21 -2.04
CA MET A 152 -61.68 -133.73 -3.06
C MET A 152 -60.99 -133.35 -4.37
N GLY A 153 -59.66 -133.44 -4.45
CA GLY A 153 -58.86 -133.07 -5.61
C GLY A 153 -58.59 -131.57 -5.74
N ASN A 154 -58.90 -130.76 -4.72
CA ASN A 154 -58.55 -129.35 -4.74
C ASN A 154 -57.07 -129.17 -4.43
N SER A 155 -56.39 -128.31 -5.19
CA SER A 155 -54.99 -127.97 -4.89
C SER A 155 -54.88 -127.34 -3.50
N VAL A 156 -54.04 -127.92 -2.65
CA VAL A 156 -53.73 -127.41 -1.32
C VAL A 156 -52.22 -127.23 -1.20
N GLY A 157 -51.79 -126.14 -0.55
CA GLY A 157 -50.36 -125.89 -0.33
C GLY A 157 -49.58 -125.47 -1.59
N PRO A 158 -48.24 -125.56 -1.54
CA PRO A 158 -47.38 -125.06 -2.61
C PRO A 158 -47.42 -125.98 -3.84
N ARG A 159 -47.29 -125.39 -5.03
CA ARG A 159 -47.16 -126.13 -6.28
C ARG A 159 -45.99 -125.62 -7.11
N ILE A 160 -45.40 -126.53 -7.86
CA ILE A 160 -44.39 -126.24 -8.88
C ILE A 160 -44.98 -126.62 -10.22
N SER A 161 -45.04 -125.66 -11.14
CA SER A 161 -45.53 -125.87 -12.51
C SER A 161 -44.58 -125.22 -13.52
N ALA A 162 -44.85 -125.40 -14.82
CA ALA A 162 -44.15 -124.68 -15.87
C ALA A 162 -44.26 -123.14 -15.76
N ARG A 163 -45.24 -122.63 -14.99
CA ARG A 163 -45.41 -121.19 -14.72
C ARG A 163 -44.59 -120.69 -13.51
N GLY A 164 -43.84 -121.57 -12.85
CA GLY A 164 -43.03 -121.24 -11.67
C GLY A 164 -43.61 -121.82 -10.38
N ILE A 165 -43.24 -121.19 -9.27
CA ILE A 165 -43.62 -121.57 -7.91
C ILE A 165 -44.85 -120.76 -7.49
N ASP A 166 -45.89 -121.45 -7.05
CA ASP A 166 -46.99 -120.84 -6.32
C ASP A 166 -46.96 -121.36 -4.88
N ALA A 167 -46.78 -120.45 -3.93
CA ALA A 167 -46.65 -120.78 -2.52
C ALA A 167 -47.99 -121.08 -1.83
N GLY A 168 -49.13 -120.96 -2.51
CA GLY A 168 -50.44 -121.23 -1.92
C GLY A 168 -50.75 -120.32 -0.72
N ASN A 169 -50.44 -119.02 -0.83
CA ASN A 169 -50.54 -118.02 0.25
C ASN A 169 -49.69 -118.30 1.50
N THR A 170 -48.62 -119.09 1.37
CA THR A 170 -47.65 -119.30 2.46
C THR A 170 -46.40 -118.45 2.27
N VAL A 171 -45.70 -118.18 3.38
CA VAL A 171 -44.40 -117.48 3.34
C VAL A 171 -43.33 -118.46 2.85
N ILE A 172 -42.58 -118.06 1.83
CA ILE A 172 -41.39 -118.78 1.38
C ILE A 172 -40.21 -118.34 2.27
N THR A 173 -39.77 -119.21 3.18
CA THR A 173 -38.59 -118.98 4.01
C THR A 173 -37.31 -119.48 3.31
N GLY A 174 -36.15 -118.95 3.69
CA GLY A 174 -34.86 -119.37 3.12
C GLY A 174 -34.50 -118.76 1.75
N VAL A 175 -35.23 -117.73 1.31
CA VAL A 175 -34.91 -116.98 0.08
C VAL A 175 -33.61 -116.19 0.28
N ALA A 176 -32.56 -116.58 -0.44
CA ALA A 176 -31.30 -115.83 -0.50
C ALA A 176 -31.52 -114.45 -1.19
N PRO A 177 -30.67 -113.44 -0.94
CA PRO A 177 -30.81 -112.16 -1.63
C PRO A 177 -30.81 -112.31 -3.15
N GLY A 178 -31.90 -111.93 -3.81
CA GLY A 178 -32.04 -111.98 -5.27
C GLY A 178 -31.25 -110.87 -5.97
N ARG A 179 -30.99 -110.99 -7.27
CA ARG A 179 -30.32 -109.93 -8.03
C ARG A 179 -31.23 -108.70 -8.16
N ILE A 180 -30.69 -107.51 -7.88
CA ILE A 180 -31.39 -106.23 -8.09
C ILE A 180 -30.92 -105.64 -9.42
N ALA A 181 -31.70 -105.86 -10.48
CA ALA A 181 -31.46 -105.35 -11.83
C ALA A 181 -32.80 -105.25 -12.57
N ALA A 182 -32.86 -104.40 -13.61
CA ALA A 182 -34.10 -104.15 -14.34
C ALA A 182 -34.69 -105.40 -15.03
N ASP A 183 -33.85 -106.38 -15.36
CA ASP A 183 -34.18 -107.64 -16.02
C ASP A 183 -34.32 -108.83 -15.04
N SER A 184 -34.18 -108.59 -13.73
CA SER A 184 -34.18 -109.67 -12.75
C SER A 184 -35.58 -110.24 -12.54
N THR A 185 -35.66 -111.57 -12.57
CA THR A 185 -36.85 -112.34 -12.19
C THR A 185 -36.65 -113.08 -10.86
N ASP A 186 -35.58 -112.75 -10.12
CA ASP A 186 -35.26 -113.38 -8.84
C ASP A 186 -36.23 -112.92 -7.75
N ALA A 187 -36.54 -113.82 -6.82
CA ALA A 187 -37.26 -113.42 -5.60
C ALA A 187 -36.34 -112.56 -4.72
N ILE A 188 -36.86 -111.43 -4.22
CA ILE A 188 -36.18 -110.61 -3.22
C ILE A 188 -36.63 -110.99 -1.82
N ASN A 189 -35.75 -110.85 -0.83
CA ASN A 189 -36.09 -111.12 0.56
C ASN A 189 -36.22 -109.83 1.39
N GLY A 190 -36.67 -109.97 2.65
CA GLY A 190 -36.91 -108.84 3.54
C GLY A 190 -35.67 -108.00 3.86
N SER A 191 -34.46 -108.57 3.88
CA SER A 191 -33.24 -107.78 4.17
C SER A 191 -32.89 -106.83 3.03
N GLN A 192 -33.16 -107.21 1.78
CA GLN A 192 -32.98 -106.34 0.63
C GLN A 192 -33.97 -105.17 0.64
N LEU A 193 -35.25 -105.44 0.92
CA LEU A 193 -36.26 -104.38 1.04
C LEU A 193 -35.96 -103.45 2.22
N LYS A 194 -35.50 -104.00 3.35
CA LYS A 194 -35.05 -103.22 4.51
C LYS A 194 -33.89 -102.30 4.18
N GLY A 195 -32.89 -102.78 3.42
CA GLY A 195 -31.76 -101.95 2.98
C GLY A 195 -32.18 -100.76 2.11
N VAL A 196 -33.20 -100.92 1.26
CA VAL A 196 -33.80 -99.81 0.51
C VAL A 196 -34.49 -98.82 1.45
N ALA A 197 -35.28 -99.30 2.40
CA ALA A 197 -35.96 -98.45 3.38
C ALA A 197 -34.96 -97.66 4.26
N ASP A 198 -33.87 -98.30 4.70
CA ASP A 198 -32.78 -97.65 5.45
C ASP A 198 -32.11 -96.54 4.62
N SER A 199 -31.93 -96.77 3.31
CA SER A 199 -31.38 -95.77 2.39
C SER A 199 -32.29 -94.54 2.28
N VAL A 200 -33.60 -94.74 2.16
CA VAL A 200 -34.59 -93.66 2.13
C VAL A 200 -34.62 -92.91 3.48
N SER A 201 -34.60 -93.63 4.60
CA SER A 201 -34.55 -93.05 5.95
C SER A 201 -33.35 -92.12 6.12
N ASN A 202 -32.16 -92.57 5.70
CA ASN A 202 -30.94 -91.77 5.75
C ASN A 202 -30.98 -90.54 4.84
N ALA A 203 -31.58 -90.66 3.64
CA ALA A 203 -31.71 -89.55 2.70
C ALA A 203 -32.64 -88.44 3.23
N ILE A 204 -33.71 -88.80 3.94
CA ILE A 204 -34.60 -87.83 4.60
C ILE A 204 -33.90 -87.21 5.83
N GLY A 205 -33.15 -88.03 6.58
CA GLY A 205 -32.38 -87.59 7.75
C GLY A 205 -33.25 -87.27 8.96
N GLY A 206 -32.74 -86.42 9.87
CA GLY A 206 -33.42 -86.12 11.13
C GLY A 206 -33.55 -87.35 12.02
N ASN A 207 -34.72 -87.53 12.61
CA ASN A 207 -35.07 -88.69 13.45
C ASN A 207 -35.91 -89.72 12.66
N THR A 208 -35.64 -89.86 11.36
CA THR A 208 -36.37 -90.82 10.52
C THR A 208 -35.94 -92.25 10.85
N THR A 209 -36.91 -93.16 10.99
CA THR A 209 -36.69 -94.57 11.33
C THR A 209 -37.50 -95.50 10.42
N VAL A 210 -36.97 -96.72 10.24
CA VAL A 210 -37.66 -97.81 9.53
C VAL A 210 -38.20 -98.83 10.55
N ASN A 211 -39.50 -99.04 10.54
CA ASN A 211 -40.19 -99.98 11.43
C ASN A 211 -39.99 -101.44 10.97
N PRO A 212 -40.21 -102.45 11.84
CA PRO A 212 -40.09 -103.86 11.48
C PRO A 212 -41.00 -104.33 10.33
N ASP A 213 -42.12 -103.64 10.10
CA ASP A 213 -43.05 -103.89 8.98
C ASP A 213 -42.61 -103.22 7.67
N GLY A 214 -41.49 -102.48 7.67
CA GLY A 214 -40.96 -101.75 6.52
C GLY A 214 -41.52 -100.33 6.34
N SER A 215 -42.46 -99.88 7.17
CA SER A 215 -42.94 -98.49 7.14
C SER A 215 -41.88 -97.50 7.63
N ILE A 216 -41.92 -96.26 7.14
CA ILE A 216 -40.97 -95.19 7.50
C ILE A 216 -41.70 -94.16 8.37
N ASN A 217 -41.18 -93.91 9.57
CA ASN A 217 -41.61 -92.82 10.44
C ASN A 217 -40.60 -91.68 10.37
N THR A 218 -41.05 -90.50 9.98
CA THR A 218 -40.22 -89.29 9.86
C THR A 218 -40.50 -88.34 11.01
N SER A 219 -39.46 -87.78 11.62
CA SER A 219 -39.60 -86.65 12.55
C SER A 219 -38.35 -85.78 12.57
N ASN A 220 -38.52 -84.51 12.94
CA ASN A 220 -37.43 -83.54 13.09
C ASN A 220 -36.47 -83.48 11.86
N ILE A 221 -37.03 -83.48 10.65
CA ILE A 221 -36.25 -83.46 9.40
C ILE A 221 -35.37 -82.20 9.38
N GLY A 222 -34.06 -82.36 9.17
CA GLY A 222 -33.12 -81.23 9.12
C GLY A 222 -33.03 -80.38 10.40
N GLY A 223 -33.48 -80.89 11.55
CA GLY A 223 -33.52 -80.15 12.82
C GLY A 223 -34.63 -79.09 12.89
N THR A 224 -35.59 -79.10 11.96
CA THR A 224 -36.66 -78.08 11.90
C THR A 224 -37.84 -78.37 12.84
N GLY A 225 -37.83 -79.50 13.55
CA GLY A 225 -38.96 -79.99 14.34
C GLY A 225 -40.19 -80.39 13.52
N LYS A 226 -40.02 -80.72 12.23
CA LYS A 226 -41.13 -81.08 11.32
C LYS A 226 -41.03 -82.53 10.87
N ASP A 227 -42.20 -83.13 10.63
CA ASP A 227 -42.34 -84.56 10.34
C ASP A 227 -42.53 -84.86 8.85
N ASN A 228 -42.61 -83.84 8.00
CA ASN A 228 -42.59 -83.99 6.54
C ASN A 228 -41.65 -82.97 5.88
N ILE A 229 -41.17 -83.30 4.68
CA ILE A 229 -40.15 -82.53 3.96
C ILE A 229 -40.65 -81.11 3.62
N ASN A 230 -41.90 -80.99 3.16
CA ASN A 230 -42.46 -79.71 2.73
C ASN A 230 -42.52 -78.70 3.88
N ASP A 231 -42.97 -79.14 5.06
CA ASP A 231 -43.05 -78.29 6.24
C ASP A 231 -41.68 -77.94 6.81
N ALA A 232 -40.72 -78.87 6.75
CA ALA A 232 -39.34 -78.62 7.14
C ALA A 232 -38.72 -77.50 6.30
N ILE A 233 -38.85 -77.59 4.96
CA ILE A 233 -38.40 -76.55 4.04
C ILE A 233 -39.13 -75.23 4.31
N GLY A 234 -40.44 -75.26 4.52
CA GLY A 234 -41.23 -74.08 4.86
C GLY A 234 -40.79 -73.41 6.17
N ALA A 235 -40.39 -74.19 7.18
CA ALA A 235 -39.86 -73.68 8.44
C ALA A 235 -38.52 -72.96 8.25
N VAL A 236 -37.59 -73.53 7.47
CA VAL A 236 -36.32 -72.88 7.10
C VAL A 236 -36.59 -71.57 6.34
N GLY A 237 -37.51 -71.57 5.38
CA GLY A 237 -37.88 -70.36 4.64
C GLY A 237 -38.48 -69.25 5.50
N LYS A 238 -39.25 -69.59 6.54
CA LYS A 238 -39.75 -68.61 7.52
C LYS A 238 -38.64 -68.09 8.43
N ALA A 239 -37.74 -68.96 8.90
CA ALA A 239 -36.60 -68.55 9.70
C ALA A 239 -35.67 -67.59 8.91
N ALA A 240 -35.43 -67.88 7.63
CA ALA A 240 -34.66 -67.01 6.74
C ALA A 240 -35.32 -65.64 6.54
N GLN A 241 -36.65 -65.58 6.43
CA GLN A 241 -37.39 -64.31 6.36
C GLN A 241 -37.33 -63.53 7.67
N ALA A 242 -37.46 -64.21 8.82
CA ALA A 242 -37.38 -63.58 10.14
C ALA A 242 -35.97 -63.06 10.47
N ALA A 243 -34.92 -63.67 9.90
CA ALA A 243 -33.54 -63.21 10.06
C ALA A 243 -33.23 -61.90 9.31
N LYS A 244 -34.17 -61.37 8.51
CA LYS A 244 -33.97 -60.13 7.76
C LYS A 244 -33.88 -58.93 8.72
N THR A 245 -32.71 -58.30 8.78
CA THR A 245 -32.53 -57.01 9.46
C THR A 245 -32.98 -55.86 8.55
N THR A 246 -33.68 -54.89 9.12
CA THR A 246 -34.11 -53.66 8.41
C THR A 246 -33.40 -52.45 9.00
N VAL A 247 -32.86 -51.59 8.14
CA VAL A 247 -32.32 -50.27 8.52
C VAL A 247 -33.08 -49.22 7.73
N SER A 248 -33.76 -48.30 8.41
CA SER A 248 -34.53 -47.21 7.82
C SER A 248 -34.25 -45.90 8.52
N LYS A 249 -34.25 -44.80 7.77
CA LYS A 249 -34.35 -43.45 8.34
C LYS A 249 -35.81 -43.14 8.69
N ALA A 250 -36.04 -42.15 9.55
CA ALA A 250 -37.39 -41.64 9.80
C ALA A 250 -37.99 -41.03 8.53
N ASP A 251 -39.30 -41.18 8.34
CA ASP A 251 -39.99 -40.61 7.19
C ASP A 251 -39.86 -39.08 7.17
N GLY A 252 -39.40 -38.54 6.04
CA GLY A 252 -39.16 -37.10 5.87
C GLY A 252 -37.81 -36.60 6.39
N ASP A 253 -36.96 -37.45 6.98
CA ASP A 253 -35.61 -37.06 7.40
C ASP A 253 -34.70 -36.83 6.17
N GLU A 254 -34.19 -35.61 6.01
CA GLU A 254 -33.26 -35.21 4.95
C GLU A 254 -31.78 -35.23 5.40
N ASN A 255 -31.51 -35.36 6.70
CA ASN A 255 -30.16 -35.29 7.28
C ASN A 255 -29.45 -36.65 7.27
N VAL A 256 -30.20 -37.75 7.31
CA VAL A 256 -29.65 -39.11 7.28
C VAL A 256 -29.88 -39.77 5.93
N THR A 257 -28.85 -40.43 5.42
CA THR A 257 -28.91 -41.28 4.23
C THR A 257 -28.61 -42.72 4.60
N VAL A 258 -29.41 -43.64 4.05
CA VAL A 258 -29.19 -45.08 4.18
C VAL A 258 -29.12 -45.65 2.77
N THR A 259 -28.00 -46.25 2.43
CA THR A 259 -27.82 -46.96 1.15
C THR A 259 -27.46 -48.41 1.43
N SER A 260 -27.89 -49.32 0.55
CA SER A 260 -27.60 -50.75 0.67
C SER A 260 -26.79 -51.25 -0.52
N ARG A 261 -25.94 -52.24 -0.26
CA ARG A 261 -25.20 -52.98 -1.29
C ARG A 261 -25.07 -54.45 -0.93
N PRO A 262 -25.01 -55.37 -1.91
CA PRO A 262 -24.62 -56.75 -1.64
C PRO A 262 -23.21 -56.80 -1.05
N ASN A 263 -22.98 -57.71 -0.10
CA ASN A 263 -21.65 -58.01 0.39
C ASN A 263 -21.14 -59.35 -0.18
N ASP A 264 -19.84 -59.61 -0.01
CA ASP A 264 -19.16 -60.77 -0.61
C ASP A 264 -19.63 -62.13 -0.03
N GLU A 265 -20.33 -62.10 1.10
CA GLU A 265 -20.90 -63.28 1.77
C GLU A 265 -22.36 -63.56 1.39
N GLY A 266 -22.91 -62.80 0.42
CA GLY A 266 -24.30 -62.95 -0.05
C GLY A 266 -25.36 -62.26 0.82
N GLY A 267 -24.95 -61.46 1.80
CA GLY A 267 -25.79 -60.59 2.61
C GLY A 267 -25.89 -59.15 2.08
N THR A 268 -26.45 -58.25 2.90
CA THR A 268 -26.62 -56.82 2.56
C THR A 268 -25.90 -55.94 3.58
N ASP A 269 -24.95 -55.12 3.11
CA ASP A 269 -24.36 -54.04 3.92
C ASP A 269 -25.25 -52.80 3.85
N PHE A 270 -25.48 -52.16 5.00
CA PHE A 270 -26.14 -50.86 5.09
C PHE A 270 -25.11 -49.78 5.44
N GLN A 271 -24.91 -48.81 4.55
CA GLN A 271 -24.10 -47.63 4.83
C GLN A 271 -24.99 -46.49 5.31
N VAL A 272 -24.72 -46.01 6.52
CA VAL A 272 -25.41 -44.87 7.14
C VAL A 272 -24.47 -43.67 7.10
N GLY A 273 -24.94 -42.55 6.55
CA GLY A 273 -24.18 -41.32 6.44
C GLY A 273 -25.03 -40.08 6.70
N LEU A 274 -24.36 -38.99 7.05
CA LEU A 274 -24.98 -37.66 7.14
C LEU A 274 -24.99 -36.98 5.77
N SER A 275 -26.07 -36.27 5.47
CA SER A 275 -26.14 -35.35 4.33
C SER A 275 -25.09 -34.25 4.48
N LYS A 276 -24.58 -33.74 3.35
CA LYS A 276 -23.60 -32.63 3.36
C LYS A 276 -24.22 -31.36 3.94
N ASP A 277 -25.47 -31.10 3.58
CA ASP A 277 -26.27 -30.03 4.11
C ASP A 277 -27.17 -30.59 5.21
N ILE A 278 -27.03 -30.05 6.41
CA ILE A 278 -27.78 -30.47 7.59
C ILE A 278 -28.81 -29.39 7.95
N LYS A 279 -30.07 -29.77 7.98
CA LYS A 279 -31.19 -28.93 8.41
C LYS A 279 -31.52 -29.24 9.87
N VAL A 280 -31.14 -28.32 10.75
CA VAL A 280 -31.41 -28.40 12.19
C VAL A 280 -31.82 -27.02 12.70
N ASP A 281 -32.68 -26.98 13.71
CA ASP A 281 -33.14 -25.71 14.30
C ASP A 281 -32.05 -25.02 15.13
N SER A 282 -31.15 -25.82 15.71
CA SER A 282 -30.01 -25.31 16.47
C SER A 282 -28.84 -26.30 16.47
N VAL A 283 -27.64 -25.76 16.61
CA VAL A 283 -26.40 -26.50 16.90
C VAL A 283 -25.80 -25.93 18.18
N THR A 284 -25.60 -26.78 19.17
CA THR A 284 -24.90 -26.43 20.42
C THR A 284 -23.58 -27.18 20.48
N ALA A 285 -22.47 -26.45 20.54
CA ALA A 285 -21.11 -26.97 20.66
C ALA A 285 -20.42 -26.31 21.85
N GLY A 286 -20.46 -26.98 23.01
CA GLY A 286 -20.01 -26.38 24.27
C GLY A 286 -20.85 -25.15 24.61
N ASP A 287 -20.18 -24.02 24.86
CA ASP A 287 -20.82 -22.72 25.15
C ASP A 287 -21.32 -21.98 23.91
N THR A 288 -21.06 -22.50 22.70
CA THR A 288 -21.49 -21.88 21.44
C THR A 288 -22.84 -22.43 20.99
N VAL A 289 -23.77 -21.54 20.70
CA VAL A 289 -25.07 -21.86 20.11
C VAL A 289 -25.18 -21.16 18.76
N ILE A 290 -25.52 -21.93 17.72
CA ILE A 290 -25.94 -21.43 16.42
C ILE A 290 -27.41 -21.78 16.25
N ASN A 291 -28.27 -20.78 16.11
CA ASN A 291 -29.71 -20.98 15.92
C ASN A 291 -30.31 -19.87 15.06
N GLY A 292 -31.63 -19.78 15.02
CA GLY A 292 -32.35 -18.76 14.27
C GLY A 292 -31.98 -17.31 14.61
N ASP A 293 -31.39 -17.02 15.78
CA ASP A 293 -30.98 -15.68 16.20
C ASP A 293 -29.55 -15.31 15.85
N GLY A 294 -28.72 -16.29 15.49
CA GLY A 294 -27.32 -16.10 15.08
C GLY A 294 -26.35 -17.03 15.81
N LEU A 295 -25.15 -16.53 16.07
CA LEU A 295 -24.08 -17.17 16.84
C LEU A 295 -23.96 -16.51 18.20
N THR A 296 -24.10 -17.27 19.28
CA THR A 296 -23.87 -16.78 20.64
C THR A 296 -22.86 -17.67 21.35
N ILE A 297 -21.85 -17.08 21.99
CA ILE A 297 -20.94 -17.77 22.91
C ILE A 297 -21.28 -17.32 24.33
N ALA A 298 -21.68 -18.25 25.20
CA ALA A 298 -22.02 -17.91 26.58
C ALA A 298 -20.82 -17.26 27.30
N GLY A 299 -21.03 -16.05 27.85
CA GLY A 299 -19.96 -15.26 28.49
C GLY A 299 -18.90 -14.71 27.52
N GLY A 300 -19.14 -14.75 26.21
CA GLY A 300 -18.22 -14.31 25.17
C GLY A 300 -18.88 -13.48 24.08
N PRO A 301 -18.17 -13.26 22.94
CA PRO A 301 -18.71 -12.53 21.81
C PRO A 301 -19.94 -13.19 21.19
N SER A 302 -20.81 -12.39 20.57
CA SER A 302 -21.96 -12.86 19.80
C SER A 302 -22.12 -12.10 18.49
N VAL A 303 -22.72 -12.77 17.51
CA VAL A 303 -23.14 -12.21 16.23
C VAL A 303 -24.60 -12.59 16.06
N THR A 304 -25.50 -11.65 16.31
CA THR A 304 -26.95 -11.85 16.25
C THR A 304 -27.58 -10.95 15.20
N LYS A 305 -28.91 -11.03 15.03
CA LYS A 305 -29.64 -10.11 14.15
C LYS A 305 -29.52 -8.64 14.56
N ASP A 306 -29.20 -8.37 15.82
CA ASP A 306 -29.04 -7.01 16.35
C ASP A 306 -27.64 -6.43 16.11
N GLY A 307 -26.69 -7.26 15.66
CA GLY A 307 -25.33 -6.86 15.32
C GLY A 307 -24.25 -7.72 15.97
N ILE A 308 -23.09 -7.11 16.21
CA ILE A 308 -21.92 -7.75 16.82
C ILE A 308 -21.74 -7.19 18.22
N ASP A 309 -21.75 -8.07 19.22
CA ASP A 309 -21.33 -7.77 20.59
C ASP A 309 -20.01 -8.50 20.87
N ALA A 310 -18.99 -7.76 21.28
CA ALA A 310 -17.69 -8.33 21.62
C ALA A 310 -17.65 -8.96 23.02
N GLY A 311 -18.71 -8.80 23.84
CA GLY A 311 -18.77 -9.31 25.20
C GLY A 311 -17.65 -8.75 26.08
N ASP A 312 -17.49 -7.41 26.08
CA ASP A 312 -16.43 -6.66 26.78
C ASP A 312 -14.97 -7.00 26.38
N ASN A 313 -14.77 -7.78 25.30
CA ASN A 313 -13.44 -8.09 24.81
C ASN A 313 -12.90 -7.03 23.84
N LYS A 314 -11.57 -6.90 23.78
CA LYS A 314 -10.91 -6.08 22.75
C LYS A 314 -11.11 -6.69 21.37
N VAL A 315 -11.63 -5.90 20.43
CA VAL A 315 -11.65 -6.25 19.01
C VAL A 315 -10.31 -5.86 18.40
N THR A 316 -9.51 -6.85 18.01
CA THR A 316 -8.18 -6.66 17.40
C THR A 316 -8.21 -7.02 15.92
N GLY A 317 -7.25 -6.52 15.13
CA GLY A 317 -7.21 -6.78 13.68
C GLY A 317 -8.23 -6.00 12.83
N VAL A 318 -8.82 -4.94 13.38
CA VAL A 318 -9.71 -4.03 12.64
C VAL A 318 -8.88 -3.21 11.66
N ALA A 319 -9.05 -3.45 10.36
CA ALA A 319 -8.47 -2.61 9.30
C ALA A 319 -9.03 -1.18 9.36
N ASP A 320 -8.37 -0.22 8.71
CA ASP A 320 -8.83 1.17 8.67
C ASP A 320 -10.24 1.26 8.06
N GLY A 321 -11.22 1.72 8.85
CA GLY A 321 -12.59 1.94 8.40
C GLY A 321 -12.74 3.24 7.60
N THR A 322 -13.79 3.37 6.81
CA THR A 322 -14.03 4.61 6.06
C THR A 322 -14.40 5.76 7.00
N ILE A 323 -13.65 6.86 6.97
CA ILE A 323 -14.00 8.10 7.69
C ILE A 323 -14.83 9.00 6.77
N ALA A 324 -16.14 8.77 6.75
CA ALA A 324 -17.10 9.57 5.99
C ALA A 324 -18.44 9.71 6.74
N ALA A 325 -19.21 10.74 6.41
CA ALA A 325 -20.53 10.93 6.99
C ALA A 325 -21.44 9.72 6.70
N GLY A 326 -22.01 9.12 7.75
CA GLY A 326 -22.89 7.95 7.64
C GLY A 326 -22.18 6.59 7.56
N SER A 327 -20.84 6.54 7.61
CA SER A 327 -20.06 5.28 7.63
C SER A 327 -20.52 4.35 8.77
N LYS A 328 -20.54 3.05 8.48
CA LYS A 328 -20.85 1.97 9.44
C LYS A 328 -19.63 1.09 9.71
N ASP A 329 -18.47 1.47 9.19
CA ASP A 329 -17.22 0.76 9.40
C ASP A 329 -16.74 0.99 10.84
N ALA A 330 -16.19 -0.06 11.46
CA ALA A 330 -15.43 0.12 12.69
C ALA A 330 -14.12 0.87 12.38
N ILE A 331 -13.81 1.90 13.17
CA ILE A 331 -12.51 2.59 13.11
C ILE A 331 -11.56 2.02 14.14
N ASN A 332 -10.27 1.99 13.82
CA ASN A 332 -9.24 1.52 14.75
C ASN A 332 -8.50 2.68 15.43
N GLY A 333 -7.64 2.35 16.40
CA GLY A 333 -6.86 3.33 17.16
C GLY A 333 -5.88 4.15 16.31
N GLY A 334 -5.36 3.60 15.20
CA GLY A 334 -4.46 4.32 14.29
C GLY A 334 -5.16 5.49 13.59
N GLN A 335 -6.42 5.29 13.19
CA GLN A 335 -7.24 6.35 12.60
C GLN A 335 -7.57 7.46 13.59
N LEU A 336 -7.94 7.11 14.82
CA LEU A 336 -8.18 8.10 15.89
C LEU A 336 -6.89 8.87 16.24
N HIS A 337 -5.74 8.18 16.26
CA HIS A 337 -4.45 8.82 16.46
C HIS A 337 -4.12 9.81 15.33
N GLY A 338 -4.43 9.49 14.07
CA GLY A 338 -4.27 10.42 12.94
C GLY A 338 -5.09 11.71 13.09
N VAL A 339 -6.30 11.63 13.65
CA VAL A 339 -7.11 12.81 14.02
C VAL A 339 -6.42 13.60 15.14
N ALA A 340 -5.93 12.94 16.19
CA ALA A 340 -5.21 13.60 17.28
C ALA A 340 -3.94 14.33 16.78
N ASP A 341 -3.20 13.74 15.84
CA ASP A 341 -2.04 14.39 15.21
C ASP A 341 -2.41 15.62 14.39
N SER A 342 -3.56 15.58 13.71
CA SER A 342 -4.07 16.74 12.96
C SER A 342 -4.35 17.92 13.90
N VAL A 343 -4.98 17.67 15.05
CA VAL A 343 -5.23 18.71 16.06
C VAL A 343 -3.94 19.19 16.72
N ARG A 344 -2.99 18.30 17.01
CA ARG A 344 -1.64 18.67 17.52
C ARG A 344 -0.96 19.68 16.60
N ASN A 345 -1.03 19.46 15.29
CA ASN A 345 -0.45 20.37 14.30
C ASN A 345 -1.13 21.75 14.28
N VAL A 346 -2.45 21.82 14.46
CA VAL A 346 -3.20 23.09 14.54
C VAL A 346 -2.81 23.90 15.77
N VAL A 347 -2.63 23.24 16.92
CA VAL A 347 -2.17 23.90 18.16
C VAL A 347 -0.71 24.38 18.03
N GLY A 348 0.14 23.59 17.38
CA GLY A 348 1.54 23.93 17.13
C GLY A 348 2.42 23.97 18.38
N GLY A 349 3.59 24.61 18.26
CA GLY A 349 4.56 24.74 19.36
C GLY A 349 5.09 23.38 19.82
N ASN A 350 4.97 23.10 21.12
CA ASN A 350 5.39 21.83 21.74
C ASN A 350 4.22 20.88 22.03
N ALA A 351 3.11 21.00 21.30
CA ALA A 351 1.98 20.10 21.45
C ALA A 351 2.35 18.64 21.14
N LYS A 352 1.81 17.70 21.93
CA LYS A 352 2.05 16.25 21.81
C LYS A 352 0.75 15.44 22.01
N VAL A 353 0.58 14.38 21.22
CA VAL A 353 -0.42 13.32 21.43
C VAL A 353 0.13 12.31 22.46
N ASN A 354 -0.61 12.05 23.52
CA ASN A 354 -0.29 11.06 24.55
C ASN A 354 -0.76 9.66 24.15
N PRO A 355 -0.26 8.57 24.78
CA PRO A 355 -0.68 7.20 24.46
C PRO A 355 -2.19 6.92 24.61
N ASP A 356 -2.89 7.72 25.41
CA ASP A 356 -4.34 7.65 25.60
C ASP A 356 -5.14 8.48 24.56
N GLY A 357 -4.45 9.13 23.62
CA GLY A 357 -5.03 10.00 22.60
C GLY A 357 -5.24 11.46 23.03
N SER A 358 -4.98 11.83 24.28
CA SER A 358 -5.10 13.22 24.74
C SER A 358 -3.99 14.13 24.17
N ILE A 359 -4.27 15.41 23.98
CA ILE A 359 -3.31 16.40 23.48
C ILE A 359 -2.90 17.34 24.62
N THR A 360 -1.60 17.50 24.80
CA THR A 360 -1.03 18.41 25.80
C THR A 360 -0.05 19.38 25.14
N THR A 361 0.02 20.62 25.60
CA THR A 361 0.98 21.64 25.17
C THR A 361 1.29 22.55 26.36
N SER A 362 2.44 23.21 26.38
CA SER A 362 2.76 24.23 27.40
C SER A 362 3.24 25.55 26.81
N ASN A 363 3.38 25.61 25.48
CA ASN A 363 3.92 26.77 24.81
C ASN A 363 3.35 26.92 23.39
N VAL A 364 2.14 27.45 23.29
CA VAL A 364 1.54 27.82 22.00
C VAL A 364 2.20 29.10 21.47
N GLY A 365 2.79 29.02 20.28
CA GLY A 365 3.36 30.17 19.56
C GLY A 365 4.54 30.88 20.25
N GLY A 366 5.25 30.23 21.18
CA GLY A 366 6.36 30.85 21.89
C GLY A 366 5.97 31.78 23.04
N THR A 367 4.69 31.81 23.42
CA THR A 367 4.14 32.71 24.45
C THR A 367 4.26 32.19 25.89
N GLY A 368 4.66 30.92 26.06
CA GLY A 368 4.69 30.24 27.36
C GLY A 368 3.32 29.87 27.92
N LYS A 369 2.28 29.81 27.07
CA LYS A 369 0.90 29.46 27.46
C LYS A 369 0.49 28.08 26.93
N ASN A 370 -0.35 27.38 27.68
CA ASN A 370 -0.77 25.99 27.40
C ASN A 370 -2.06 25.88 26.58
N ASN A 371 -2.62 26.99 26.11
CA ASN A 371 -3.77 27.02 25.22
C ASN A 371 -3.67 28.24 24.27
N ILE A 372 -4.49 28.22 23.21
CA ILE A 372 -4.45 29.22 22.15
C ILE A 372 -4.93 30.60 22.65
N ASP A 373 -5.96 30.64 23.48
CA ASP A 373 -6.57 31.91 23.92
C ASP A 373 -5.59 32.74 24.78
N ASP A 374 -4.97 32.11 25.76
CA ASP A 374 -3.98 32.74 26.64
C ASP A 374 -2.76 33.22 25.86
N ALA A 375 -2.32 32.46 24.85
CA ALA A 375 -1.21 32.84 23.98
C ALA A 375 -1.52 34.14 23.22
N ILE A 376 -2.70 34.25 22.62
CA ILE A 376 -3.17 35.46 21.93
C ILE A 376 -3.24 36.65 22.89
N ASN A 377 -3.78 36.45 24.10
CA ASN A 377 -3.87 37.51 25.11
C ASN A 377 -2.48 38.03 25.53
N SER A 378 -1.48 37.15 25.64
CA SER A 378 -0.10 37.55 25.95
C SER A 378 0.51 38.46 24.88
N VAL A 379 0.34 38.13 23.59
CA VAL A 379 0.83 38.94 22.47
C VAL A 379 0.18 40.32 22.47
N ARG A 380 -1.14 40.38 22.73
CA ARG A 380 -1.89 41.65 22.84
C ARG A 380 -1.33 42.55 23.95
N GLY A 381 -0.98 41.98 25.10
CA GLY A 381 -0.35 42.70 26.21
C GLY A 381 1.01 43.30 25.84
N ALA A 382 1.88 42.51 25.20
CA ALA A 382 3.20 42.97 24.75
C ALA A 382 3.10 44.12 23.72
N ALA A 383 2.16 44.04 22.78
CA ALA A 383 1.93 45.09 21.79
C ALA A 383 1.45 46.42 22.41
N ALA A 384 0.63 46.37 23.47
CA ALA A 384 0.16 47.57 24.15
C ALA A 384 1.27 48.33 24.89
N ALA A 385 2.26 47.61 25.44
CA ALA A 385 3.37 48.19 26.20
C ALA A 385 4.44 48.91 25.34
N ALA A 386 4.45 48.71 24.02
CA ALA A 386 5.46 49.25 23.12
C ALA A 386 5.27 50.74 22.71
N LYS A 387 4.31 51.46 23.30
CA LYS A 387 4.03 52.88 22.95
C LYS A 387 5.06 53.84 23.59
N SER A 388 5.55 54.83 22.83
CA SER A 388 6.45 55.90 23.32
C SER A 388 5.76 57.28 23.34
N THR A 389 6.25 58.22 24.17
CA THR A 389 5.70 59.60 24.32
C THR A 389 6.80 60.69 24.28
N VAL A 390 6.45 61.90 23.83
CA VAL A 390 7.33 63.10 23.76
C VAL A 390 6.63 64.29 24.45
N SER A 391 7.34 65.11 25.24
CA SER A 391 6.75 66.26 25.97
C SER A 391 7.60 67.53 25.89
N ASN A 392 6.99 68.71 25.70
CA ASN A 392 7.62 70.02 25.83
C ASN A 392 6.95 70.84 26.94
N LYS A 393 7.70 71.23 27.98
CA LYS A 393 7.20 72.02 29.13
C LYS A 393 7.58 73.50 29.11
N ASP A 394 8.60 73.92 28.35
CA ASP A 394 9.14 75.28 28.39
C ASP A 394 8.66 76.18 27.23
N GLY A 395 8.00 75.60 26.23
CA GLY A 395 7.41 76.34 25.10
C GLY A 395 8.41 76.75 24.01
N ASN A 396 9.71 76.45 24.16
CA ASN A 396 10.74 76.82 23.18
C ASN A 396 10.82 75.83 21.99
N ILE A 397 10.16 74.66 22.10
CA ILE A 397 10.12 73.59 21.08
C ILE A 397 8.69 73.37 20.55
N SER A 398 8.53 73.07 19.27
CA SER A 398 7.27 72.58 18.68
C SER A 398 7.37 71.09 18.39
N VAL A 399 6.32 70.32 18.74
CA VAL A 399 6.21 68.88 18.47
C VAL A 399 4.94 68.62 17.66
N ASN A 400 5.05 67.99 16.49
CA ASN A 400 3.92 67.64 15.64
C ASN A 400 3.84 66.11 15.44
N GLU A 401 2.70 65.50 15.78
CA GLU A 401 2.47 64.05 15.65
C GLU A 401 1.82 63.72 14.30
N THR A 402 2.35 62.70 13.61
CA THR A 402 1.71 62.11 12.41
C THR A 402 1.63 60.58 12.53
N THR A 403 0.72 59.96 11.78
CA THR A 403 0.56 58.49 11.74
C THR A 403 0.97 57.97 10.37
N LYS A 404 1.89 57.00 10.33
CA LYS A 404 2.36 56.34 9.10
C LYS A 404 1.34 55.31 8.63
N ALA A 405 1.47 54.86 7.37
CA ALA A 405 0.54 53.90 6.77
C ALA A 405 0.55 52.50 7.43
N ASP A 406 1.63 52.15 8.15
CA ASP A 406 1.75 50.92 8.94
C ASP A 406 1.14 51.04 10.35
N GLY A 407 0.54 52.19 10.68
CA GLY A 407 -0.08 52.47 11.98
C GLY A 407 0.89 52.99 13.05
N SER A 408 2.20 53.09 12.77
CA SER A 408 3.18 53.69 13.69
C SER A 408 3.07 55.22 13.75
N LYS A 409 3.53 55.83 14.85
CA LYS A 409 3.52 57.29 15.08
C LYS A 409 4.89 57.90 14.77
N ASP A 410 4.91 59.09 14.17
CA ASP A 410 6.11 59.90 13.93
C ASP A 410 5.98 61.25 14.63
N PHE A 411 7.07 61.75 15.21
CA PHE A 411 7.10 63.04 15.93
C PHE A 411 8.17 63.95 15.33
N GLU A 412 7.76 65.04 14.70
CA GLU A 412 8.67 66.07 14.15
C GLU A 412 8.91 67.16 15.19
N VAL A 413 10.18 67.54 15.42
CA VAL A 413 10.60 68.49 16.48
C VAL A 413 11.42 69.66 15.93
N GLY A 414 11.10 70.90 16.35
CA GLY A 414 11.78 72.13 15.91
C GLY A 414 11.69 73.30 16.92
N LEU A 415 12.46 74.38 16.70
CA LEU A 415 12.46 75.58 17.56
C LEU A 415 11.25 76.50 17.28
N ALA A 416 10.78 77.19 18.32
CA ALA A 416 9.78 78.26 18.19
C ALA A 416 10.36 79.51 17.48
N LYS A 417 9.48 80.35 16.89
CA LYS A 417 9.88 81.60 16.22
C LYS A 417 10.48 82.63 17.18
N ASP A 418 9.91 82.72 18.37
CA ASP A 418 10.40 83.57 19.45
C ASP A 418 11.00 82.69 20.54
N ILE A 419 12.19 83.07 21.01
CA ILE A 419 12.92 82.34 22.05
C ILE A 419 13.00 83.24 23.27
N THR A 420 12.40 82.81 24.37
CA THR A 420 12.52 83.48 25.67
C THR A 420 13.62 82.81 26.47
N VAL A 421 14.71 83.55 26.72
CA VAL A 421 15.85 83.09 27.54
C VAL A 421 16.29 84.19 28.50
N ASP A 422 16.68 83.79 29.70
CA ASP A 422 17.11 84.74 30.74
C ASP A 422 18.46 85.39 30.42
N SER A 423 19.30 84.73 29.61
CA SER A 423 20.60 85.28 29.19
C SER A 423 21.06 84.71 27.85
N VAL A 424 21.84 85.52 27.12
CA VAL A 424 22.52 85.13 25.89
C VAL A 424 24.02 85.39 26.05
N THR A 425 24.83 84.34 26.03
CA THR A 425 26.30 84.45 25.91
C THR A 425 26.68 84.10 24.48
N ALA A 426 27.00 85.11 23.67
CA ALA A 426 27.41 84.94 22.28
C ALA A 426 28.84 85.46 22.07
N LYS A 427 29.66 84.71 21.32
CA LYS A 427 31.04 85.11 20.98
C LYS A 427 31.07 86.35 20.08
N ASP A 428 30.14 86.43 19.14
CA ASP A 428 29.94 87.56 18.23
C ASP A 428 28.44 87.88 18.12
N VAL A 429 28.10 89.17 18.10
CA VAL A 429 26.73 89.66 17.85
C VAL A 429 26.76 90.48 16.56
N ASN A 430 26.40 89.86 15.44
CA ASN A 430 26.28 90.55 14.15
C ASN A 430 24.87 91.12 14.00
N THR A 431 24.68 92.38 14.40
CA THR A 431 23.40 93.10 14.29
C THR A 431 23.62 94.48 13.66
N ASN A 432 22.61 94.99 12.95
CA ASN A 432 22.66 96.33 12.35
C ASN A 432 22.66 97.46 13.40
N GLN A 433 22.20 97.19 14.62
CA GLN A 433 22.16 98.17 15.71
C GLN A 433 22.24 97.44 17.06
N VAL A 434 22.94 98.06 18.03
CA VAL A 434 22.90 97.67 19.43
C VAL A 434 22.38 98.88 20.21
N ASN A 435 21.14 98.79 20.69
CA ASN A 435 20.58 99.80 21.59
C ASN A 435 20.82 99.34 23.04
N VAL A 436 21.69 100.05 23.75
CA VAL A 436 21.85 99.88 25.21
C VAL A 436 20.85 100.81 25.89
N GLY A 437 19.77 100.26 26.44
CA GLY A 437 18.67 101.04 27.01
C GLY A 437 19.07 101.86 28.25
N GLY A 438 18.78 103.17 28.24
CA GLY A 438 18.90 104.10 29.37
C GLY A 438 18.85 105.57 28.90
N ALA A 439 18.26 106.49 29.69
CA ALA A 439 17.90 107.88 29.32
C ALA A 439 19.09 108.86 29.05
N GLY A 440 20.26 108.35 28.67
CA GLY A 440 21.45 109.14 28.30
C GLY A 440 22.44 108.34 27.43
N GLY A 441 21.94 107.41 26.61
CA GLY A 441 22.75 106.41 25.93
C GLY A 441 23.78 106.95 24.93
N THR A 442 24.98 106.38 24.99
CA THR A 442 26.03 106.53 23.96
C THR A 442 25.59 105.82 22.69
N THR A 443 25.70 106.50 21.55
CA THR A 443 25.57 105.84 20.24
C THR A 443 26.95 105.48 19.72
N ILE A 444 27.17 104.19 19.45
CA ILE A 444 28.31 103.70 18.67
C ILE A 444 27.77 103.34 17.29
N ALA A 445 28.10 104.17 16.31
CA ALA A 445 27.71 103.98 14.92
C ALA A 445 28.95 104.03 14.01
N ALA A 446 28.76 103.72 12.74
CA ALA A 446 29.84 103.67 11.75
C ALA A 446 30.58 105.01 11.53
N ASP A 447 30.02 106.13 11.99
CA ASP A 447 30.55 107.48 11.81
C ASP A 447 31.16 108.10 13.08
N GLY A 448 31.14 107.39 14.22
CA GLY A 448 31.86 107.78 15.43
C GLY A 448 31.09 107.55 16.73
N VAL A 449 31.61 108.15 17.81
CA VAL A 449 31.04 108.07 19.15
C VAL A 449 30.37 109.39 19.49
N ARG A 450 29.08 109.32 19.83
CA ARG A 450 28.30 110.48 20.30
C ARG A 450 27.80 110.23 21.71
N ILE A 451 28.14 111.16 22.59
CA ILE A 451 27.55 111.30 23.92
C ILE A 451 26.60 112.49 23.83
N VAL A 452 25.33 112.28 24.16
CA VAL A 452 24.32 113.34 24.17
C VAL A 452 24.77 114.44 25.15
N GLU A 453 24.85 115.69 24.69
CA GLU A 453 25.35 116.88 25.42
C GLU A 453 26.80 116.81 25.96
N GLY A 454 27.62 115.89 25.44
CA GLY A 454 29.02 115.71 25.85
C GLY A 454 30.04 115.94 24.73
N PRO A 455 31.34 115.73 25.01
CA PRO A 455 32.36 115.68 23.97
C PRO A 455 32.00 114.63 22.92
N SER A 456 32.30 114.92 21.65
CA SER A 456 32.10 113.95 20.58
C SER A 456 33.35 113.81 19.73
N MET A 457 33.54 112.59 19.21
CA MET A 457 34.59 112.26 18.26
C MET A 457 33.92 111.59 17.07
N THR A 458 33.83 112.36 15.99
CA THR A 458 33.24 111.92 14.72
C THR A 458 34.26 112.13 13.60
N LYS A 459 33.90 111.72 12.38
CA LYS A 459 34.73 112.00 11.20
C LYS A 459 35.01 113.49 10.95
N GLU A 460 34.25 114.41 11.57
CA GLU A 460 34.45 115.86 11.45
C GLU A 460 35.44 116.46 12.47
N GLY A 461 36.00 115.64 13.38
CA GLY A 461 37.00 116.06 14.36
C GLY A 461 36.50 116.02 15.81
N ILE A 462 37.20 116.77 16.68
CA ILE A 462 36.95 116.81 18.13
C ILE A 462 36.11 118.04 18.48
N ASN A 463 34.90 117.83 18.99
CA ASN A 463 34.12 118.89 19.63
C ASN A 463 34.17 118.69 21.15
N ALA A 464 34.82 119.63 21.85
CA ALA A 464 34.98 119.60 23.31
C ALA A 464 33.73 120.03 24.10
N GLY A 465 32.62 120.40 23.44
CA GLY A 465 31.36 120.75 24.11
C GLY A 465 31.47 121.98 25.03
N GLY A 466 32.29 122.97 24.65
CA GLY A 466 32.49 124.22 25.40
C GLY A 466 33.35 124.10 26.67
N LYS A 467 34.10 123.00 26.84
CA LYS A 467 34.96 122.76 28.01
C LYS A 467 36.41 123.15 27.72
N LYS A 468 37.17 123.51 28.77
CA LYS A 468 38.62 123.75 28.67
C LYS A 468 39.32 122.48 28.19
N VAL A 469 40.22 122.63 27.22
CA VAL A 469 41.14 121.57 26.81
C VAL A 469 42.46 121.78 27.54
N THR A 470 42.71 120.98 28.59
CA THR A 470 43.95 121.01 29.36
C THR A 470 44.87 119.87 28.92
N GLY A 471 46.17 119.99 29.17
CA GLY A 471 47.17 119.00 28.72
C GLY A 471 47.65 119.17 27.28
N VAL A 472 47.44 120.36 26.68
CA VAL A 472 47.95 120.69 25.34
C VAL A 472 49.44 121.05 25.45
N ALA A 473 50.30 120.24 24.84
CA ALA A 473 51.74 120.51 24.71
C ALA A 473 52.01 121.73 23.81
N ASP A 474 53.23 122.29 23.85
CA ASP A 474 53.63 123.41 22.97
C ASP A 474 53.45 122.98 21.49
N GLY A 475 52.58 123.67 20.75
CA GLY A 475 52.33 123.40 19.33
C GLY A 475 53.40 124.00 18.42
N ALA A 476 53.63 123.47 17.22
CA ALA A 476 54.62 124.08 16.33
C ALA A 476 54.19 125.49 15.87
N ILE A 477 55.03 126.52 16.08
CA ILE A 477 54.80 127.89 15.57
C ILE A 477 55.45 128.01 14.18
N ALA A 478 54.77 127.48 13.16
CA ALA A 478 55.19 127.50 11.77
C ALA A 478 53.99 127.74 10.83
N SER A 479 54.25 128.26 9.63
CA SER A 479 53.20 128.45 8.62
C SER A 479 52.59 127.10 8.22
N GLY A 480 51.27 126.94 8.43
CA GLY A 480 50.53 125.70 8.11
C GLY A 480 50.35 124.71 9.27
N SER A 481 50.86 124.99 10.46
CA SER A 481 50.63 124.15 11.65
C SER A 481 49.14 124.07 12.00
N GLN A 482 48.66 122.86 12.28
CA GLN A 482 47.31 122.60 12.82
C GLN A 482 47.33 122.22 14.31
N ASP A 483 48.48 122.41 14.96
CA ASP A 483 48.63 122.16 16.39
C ASP A 483 47.94 123.27 17.18
N GLY A 484 47.30 122.89 18.30
CA GLY A 484 46.88 123.88 19.29
C GLY A 484 48.09 124.50 19.97
N ILE A 485 48.19 125.83 19.99
CA ILE A 485 49.18 126.54 20.81
C ILE A 485 48.67 126.74 22.23
N ASN A 486 49.57 126.72 23.21
CA ASN A 486 49.22 126.98 24.61
C ASN A 486 49.60 128.42 25.03
N GLY A 487 49.16 128.81 26.24
CA GLY A 487 49.39 130.16 26.76
C GLY A 487 50.87 130.54 26.96
N GLY A 488 51.75 129.56 27.21
CA GLY A 488 53.18 129.81 27.38
C GLY A 488 53.87 130.28 26.09
N GLN A 489 53.36 129.85 24.94
CA GLN A 489 53.88 130.23 23.63
C GLN A 489 53.53 131.69 23.27
N LEU A 490 52.32 132.15 23.56
CA LEU A 490 51.90 133.52 23.29
C LEU A 490 52.61 134.54 24.21
N HIS A 491 52.85 134.18 25.46
CA HIS A 491 53.50 135.09 26.42
C HIS A 491 54.93 135.45 26.01
N ARG A 492 55.72 134.48 25.50
CA ARG A 492 57.08 134.71 24.99
C ARG A 492 57.13 135.77 23.88
N SER A 493 56.14 135.77 22.97
CA SER A 493 56.08 136.75 21.87
C SER A 493 55.94 138.19 22.37
N TYR A 494 55.28 138.43 23.50
CA TYR A 494 55.09 139.79 24.03
C TYR A 494 56.37 140.34 24.69
N GLU A 495 57.18 139.50 25.33
CA GLU A 495 58.45 139.94 25.92
C GLU A 495 59.44 140.43 24.87
N ASP A 496 59.50 139.78 23.71
CA ASP A 496 60.43 140.11 22.63
C ASP A 496 60.15 141.49 22.02
N VAL A 497 58.87 141.87 21.87
CA VAL A 497 58.47 143.19 21.36
C VAL A 497 58.87 144.30 22.33
N GLY A 498 58.76 144.07 23.65
CA GLY A 498 59.08 145.08 24.67
C GLY A 498 60.56 145.46 24.64
N LYS A 499 61.44 144.46 24.51
CA LYS A 499 62.89 144.67 24.40
C LYS A 499 63.28 145.48 23.16
N ALA A 500 62.60 145.27 22.03
CA ALA A 500 62.94 145.91 20.76
C ALA A 500 62.67 147.42 20.75
N LEU A 501 61.63 147.90 21.44
CA LEU A 501 61.29 149.33 21.48
C LEU A 501 62.15 150.12 22.46
N GLY A 502 62.70 149.48 23.50
CA GLY A 502 63.49 150.18 24.53
C GLY A 502 62.65 151.19 25.32
N GLY A 503 63.27 152.18 25.97
CA GLY A 503 62.56 153.25 26.68
C GLY A 503 61.64 152.79 27.82
N GLY A 504 61.73 151.52 28.27
CA GLY A 504 60.92 150.94 29.34
C GLY A 504 59.65 150.16 28.92
N ALA A 505 59.48 149.79 27.64
CA ALA A 505 58.31 149.04 27.15
C ALA A 505 58.27 147.53 27.57
N GLY A 506 57.08 146.94 27.74
CA GLY A 506 56.88 145.52 28.11
C GLY A 506 55.42 145.08 28.38
N TYR A 507 55.17 143.77 28.64
CA TYR A 507 53.84 143.19 28.94
C TYR A 507 53.73 142.62 30.37
N ASP A 508 52.65 142.97 31.06
CA ASP A 508 52.30 142.47 32.40
C ASP A 508 50.99 141.65 32.32
N PRO A 509 50.93 140.40 32.83
CA PRO A 509 49.73 139.56 32.81
C PRO A 509 48.51 140.15 33.53
N SER A 510 48.72 141.11 34.43
CA SER A 510 47.67 141.74 35.25
C SER A 510 47.19 143.08 34.71
N THR A 511 48.06 143.86 34.06
CA THR A 511 47.76 145.23 33.62
C THR A 511 47.88 145.44 32.10
N GLY A 512 48.45 144.49 31.37
CA GLY A 512 48.58 144.54 29.92
C GLY A 512 49.88 145.20 29.44
N TRP A 513 49.84 145.74 28.22
CA TRP A 513 51.01 146.31 27.54
C TRP A 513 51.36 147.74 28.00
N LYS A 514 52.66 148.02 28.18
CA LYS A 514 53.23 149.33 28.55
C LYS A 514 54.19 149.84 27.46
N GLY A 515 54.01 151.08 26.99
CA GLY A 515 54.80 151.70 25.90
C GLY A 515 56.15 152.33 26.33
N PRO A 516 57.01 152.72 25.36
CA PRO A 516 58.33 153.33 25.62
C PRO A 516 58.24 154.82 25.99
N SER A 517 59.33 155.41 26.50
CA SER A 517 59.47 156.86 26.73
C SER A 517 60.90 157.34 26.38
N TYR A 518 61.00 158.36 25.51
CA TYR A 518 62.23 158.93 24.98
C TYR A 518 62.34 160.43 25.31
N ASP A 519 63.51 160.91 25.72
CA ASP A 519 63.78 162.33 26.05
C ASP A 519 64.62 162.99 24.94
N VAL A 520 64.10 164.06 24.30
CA VAL A 520 64.76 164.76 23.18
C VAL A 520 64.58 166.28 23.31
N ALA A 521 65.67 167.03 23.26
CA ALA A 521 65.70 168.51 23.30
C ALA A 521 64.93 169.16 24.47
N GLY A 522 64.76 168.45 25.58
CA GLY A 522 64.05 168.91 26.78
C GLY A 522 62.56 168.53 26.86
N GLY A 523 62.04 167.73 25.92
CA GLY A 523 60.69 167.15 25.95
C GLY A 523 60.67 165.61 25.86
N LYS A 524 59.61 164.97 26.39
CA LYS A 524 59.39 163.50 26.40
C LYS A 524 58.39 163.04 25.34
N TYR A 525 58.67 161.90 24.69
CA TYR A 525 57.86 161.30 23.63
C TYR A 525 57.67 159.79 23.88
N ASP A 526 56.47 159.26 23.65
CA ASP A 526 56.07 157.87 23.99
C ASP A 526 56.03 156.91 22.78
N ASN A 527 56.45 157.41 21.62
CA ASN A 527 56.62 156.65 20.40
C ASN A 527 57.83 157.16 19.61
N VAL A 528 58.36 156.30 18.74
CA VAL A 528 59.60 156.59 18.00
C VAL A 528 59.41 157.72 17.00
N GLY A 529 58.23 157.84 16.38
CA GLY A 529 57.95 158.82 15.34
C GLY A 529 58.04 160.27 15.83
N ASP A 530 57.39 160.57 16.95
CA ASP A 530 57.36 161.92 17.50
C ASP A 530 58.73 162.36 18.04
N ALA A 531 59.50 161.43 18.63
CA ALA A 531 60.85 161.70 19.12
C ALA A 531 61.81 162.14 17.99
N LEU A 532 61.68 161.54 16.80
CA LEU A 532 62.48 161.90 15.63
C LEU A 532 62.03 163.23 15.00
N GLY A 533 60.73 163.50 14.96
CA GLY A 533 60.20 164.78 14.46
C GLY A 533 60.70 165.99 15.25
N ALA A 534 60.95 165.83 16.55
CA ALA A 534 61.54 166.89 17.39
C ALA A 534 62.99 167.24 17.02
N ILE A 535 63.79 166.26 16.54
CA ILE A 535 65.17 166.48 16.09
C ILE A 535 65.17 167.22 14.75
N ASP A 536 64.28 166.83 13.83
CA ASP A 536 64.18 167.36 12.47
C ASP A 536 63.96 168.88 12.46
N ASN A 537 63.01 169.38 13.26
CA ASN A 537 62.73 170.82 13.39
C ASN A 537 63.94 171.64 13.86
N ARG A 538 64.81 171.06 14.69
CA ARG A 538 66.00 171.75 15.22
C ARG A 538 67.10 171.87 14.16
N VAL A 539 67.19 170.89 13.26
CA VAL A 539 68.14 170.90 12.14
C VAL A 539 67.73 171.95 11.10
N THR A 540 66.44 172.07 10.78
CA THR A 540 65.91 173.05 9.84
C THR A 540 66.21 174.50 10.26
N ASN A 541 65.97 174.84 11.54
CA ASN A 541 66.23 176.20 12.06
C ASN A 541 67.70 176.64 11.97
N LEU A 542 68.65 175.71 12.00
CA LEU A 542 70.08 176.03 11.87
C LEU A 542 70.47 176.31 10.41
N GLY A 543 69.78 175.68 9.44
CA GLY A 543 70.01 175.87 8.01
C GLY A 543 69.67 177.29 7.54
N ASP A 544 68.54 177.83 7.98
CA ASP A 544 68.07 179.16 7.57
C ASP A 544 69.00 180.30 8.01
N GLN A 545 69.58 180.18 9.22
CA GLN A 545 70.49 181.21 9.76
C GLN A 545 71.81 181.30 8.99
N LEU A 546 72.29 180.19 8.42
CA LEU A 546 73.54 180.14 7.66
C LEU A 546 73.37 180.72 6.25
N GLN A 547 72.21 180.50 5.63
CA GLN A 547 71.93 180.94 4.25
C GLN A 547 71.79 182.47 4.15
N GLN A 548 71.25 183.12 5.19
CA GLN A 548 71.10 184.57 5.24
C GLN A 548 72.44 185.32 5.26
N ALA A 549 73.46 184.77 5.93
CA ALA A 549 74.78 185.40 6.05
C ALA A 549 75.57 185.42 4.72
N PHE A 550 75.37 184.43 3.85
CA PHE A 550 76.01 184.36 2.54
C PHE A 550 75.41 185.37 1.53
N TYR A 551 74.11 185.65 1.62
CA TYR A 551 73.42 186.55 0.69
C TYR A 551 73.83 188.03 0.84
N ASP A 552 74.08 188.50 2.07
CA ASP A 552 74.47 189.89 2.32
C ASP A 552 75.92 190.20 1.91
N THR A 553 76.78 189.18 1.90
CA THR A 553 78.18 189.33 1.51
C THR A 553 78.33 189.49 -0.02
N ASN A 554 77.58 188.73 -0.81
CA ASN A 554 77.62 188.81 -2.28
C ASN A 554 77.13 190.16 -2.83
N LYS A 555 76.02 190.70 -2.29
CA LYS A 555 75.44 191.98 -2.76
C LYS A 555 76.36 193.19 -2.59
N ARG A 556 77.31 193.12 -1.66
CA ARG A 556 78.26 194.20 -1.40
C ARG A 556 79.44 194.19 -2.38
N MET A 557 79.79 193.01 -2.90
CA MET A 557 80.85 192.84 -3.90
C MET A 557 80.40 193.33 -5.28
N ASP A 558 79.20 192.99 -5.73
CA ASP A 558 78.69 193.42 -7.05
C ASP A 558 78.60 194.96 -7.18
N LYS A 559 78.14 195.65 -6.13
CA LYS A 559 78.05 197.12 -6.12
C LYS A 559 79.41 197.83 -6.15
N LEU A 560 80.49 197.15 -5.80
CA LEU A 560 81.85 197.70 -5.83
C LEU A 560 82.46 197.62 -7.24
N GLU A 561 82.24 196.50 -7.93
CA GLU A 561 82.73 196.24 -9.29
C GLU A 561 82.07 197.16 -10.34
N ASP A 562 80.77 197.41 -10.19
CA ASP A 562 80.00 198.32 -11.05
C ASP A 562 80.48 199.78 -10.96
N LYS A 563 80.79 200.28 -9.76
CA LYS A 563 81.21 201.68 -9.56
C LYS A 563 82.60 201.97 -10.10
N MET A 564 83.53 201.00 -10.01
CA MET A 564 84.87 201.15 -10.57
C MET A 564 84.85 201.12 -12.10
N SER A 565 84.07 200.20 -12.69
CA SER A 565 83.93 200.07 -14.14
C SER A 565 83.36 201.34 -14.79
N ALA A 566 82.37 201.98 -14.17
CA ALA A 566 81.79 203.23 -14.65
C ALA A 566 82.75 204.45 -14.58
N GLY A 567 83.71 204.47 -13.65
CA GLY A 567 84.70 205.55 -13.54
C GLY A 567 85.79 205.50 -14.63
N ILE A 568 86.21 204.29 -15.02
CA ILE A 568 87.21 204.09 -16.08
C ILE A 568 86.61 204.45 -17.45
N ALA A 569 85.37 204.01 -17.72
CA ALA A 569 84.64 204.38 -18.92
C ALA A 569 84.52 205.91 -19.06
N ALA A 570 84.20 206.63 -17.98
CA ALA A 570 84.09 208.09 -18.00
C ALA A 570 85.40 208.81 -18.37
N THR A 571 86.54 208.27 -17.97
CA THR A 571 87.84 208.87 -18.29
C THR A 571 88.20 208.68 -19.77
N ALA A 572 87.91 207.49 -20.33
CA ALA A 572 88.17 207.18 -21.73
C ALA A 572 87.29 207.98 -22.72
N ALA A 573 86.13 208.47 -22.28
CA ALA A 573 85.20 209.23 -23.09
C ALA A 573 85.60 210.72 -23.30
N LEU A 574 86.65 211.23 -22.63
CA LEU A 574 87.09 212.64 -22.72
C LEU A 574 88.11 212.87 -23.84
N GLU A 575 87.62 213.11 -25.05
CA GLU A 575 88.43 213.44 -26.23
C GLU A 575 88.93 214.90 -26.27
N ASN A 576 89.90 215.19 -27.14
CA ASN A 576 90.44 216.55 -27.33
C ASN A 576 89.73 217.27 -28.49
N ALA A 577 89.11 218.43 -28.22
CA ALA A 577 88.48 219.23 -29.26
C ALA A 577 89.50 219.93 -30.20
N PRO A 578 89.23 220.03 -31.52
CA PRO A 578 90.16 220.61 -32.51
C PRO A 578 90.49 222.08 -32.23
N PHE A 579 91.70 222.53 -32.56
CA PHE A 579 92.09 223.93 -32.32
C PHE A 579 91.76 224.80 -33.55
N VAL A 580 90.81 225.73 -33.43
CA VAL A 580 90.35 226.58 -34.55
C VAL A 580 90.21 228.04 -34.11
N PRO A 581 91.04 228.98 -34.65
CA PRO A 581 91.05 230.39 -34.26
C PRO A 581 89.66 231.06 -34.32
N GLY A 582 89.33 231.81 -33.27
CA GLY A 582 88.06 232.53 -33.08
C GLY A 582 86.81 231.66 -32.84
N LYS A 583 86.88 230.36 -33.11
CA LYS A 583 85.74 229.44 -33.00
C LYS A 583 85.74 228.73 -31.65
N LEU A 584 84.53 228.38 -31.20
CA LEU A 584 84.30 227.37 -30.17
C LEU A 584 84.17 226.02 -30.88
N THR A 585 84.98 225.07 -30.49
CA THR A 585 85.07 223.72 -31.05
C THR A 585 84.72 222.69 -30.00
N MET A 586 84.16 221.57 -30.43
CA MET A 586 83.63 220.54 -29.56
C MET A 586 84.10 219.17 -30.05
N ALA A 587 84.45 218.29 -29.11
CA ALA A 587 84.62 216.87 -29.34
C ALA A 587 83.73 216.11 -28.35
N ALA A 588 83.07 215.07 -28.85
CA ALA A 588 82.21 214.20 -28.06
C ALA A 588 82.74 212.78 -28.21
N GLY A 589 83.18 212.20 -27.09
CA GLY A 589 83.65 210.83 -27.03
C GLY A 589 82.65 209.95 -26.29
N ALA A 590 82.54 208.71 -26.72
CA ALA A 590 81.80 207.67 -26.01
C ALA A 590 82.76 206.51 -25.74
N ALA A 591 82.70 205.95 -24.54
CA ALA A 591 83.52 204.81 -24.16
C ALA A 591 82.68 203.77 -23.42
N TYR A 592 82.99 202.51 -23.65
CA TYR A 592 82.31 201.37 -23.08
C TYR A 592 83.34 200.41 -22.49
N TYR A 593 83.18 200.07 -21.22
CA TYR A 593 84.10 199.19 -20.52
C TYR A 593 83.38 198.44 -19.41
N ASN A 594 83.49 197.10 -19.46
CA ASN A 594 82.93 196.18 -18.47
C ASN A 594 81.45 196.47 -18.15
N GLU A 595 80.61 196.40 -19.19
CA GLU A 595 79.16 196.66 -19.17
C GLU A 595 78.72 198.08 -18.77
N GLN A 596 79.66 198.96 -18.44
CA GLN A 596 79.39 200.35 -18.10
C GLN A 596 79.77 201.27 -19.27
N SER A 597 78.85 202.17 -19.62
CA SER A 597 78.98 203.13 -20.72
C SER A 597 79.20 204.53 -20.16
N ALA A 598 80.01 205.34 -20.83
CA ALA A 598 80.18 206.73 -20.48
C ALA A 598 80.26 207.64 -21.69
N ILE A 599 79.80 208.87 -21.48
CA ILE A 599 79.75 209.91 -22.51
C ILE A 599 80.51 211.10 -21.98
N GLY A 600 81.41 211.63 -22.81
CA GLY A 600 82.24 212.77 -22.49
C GLY A 600 82.11 213.85 -23.56
N VAL A 601 81.98 215.10 -23.12
CA VAL A 601 81.95 216.25 -24.02
C VAL A 601 83.05 217.20 -23.61
N THR A 602 83.87 217.56 -24.58
CA THR A 602 84.97 218.50 -24.41
C THR A 602 84.75 219.70 -25.31
N PHE A 603 84.75 220.88 -24.71
CA PHE A 603 84.72 222.16 -25.40
C PHE A 603 86.11 222.77 -25.40
N ARG A 604 86.46 223.39 -26.52
CA ARG A 604 87.67 224.20 -26.64
C ARG A 604 87.30 225.54 -27.26
N LYS A 605 87.53 226.63 -26.53
CA LYS A 605 87.43 227.99 -27.07
C LYS A 605 88.83 228.46 -27.40
N THR A 606 89.07 228.75 -28.66
CA THR A 606 90.34 229.30 -29.14
C THR A 606 90.18 230.81 -29.35
N ALA A 607 91.18 231.58 -28.93
CA ALA A 607 91.23 233.03 -29.04
C ALA A 607 91.15 233.50 -30.49
N ASP A 608 90.63 234.71 -30.70
CA ASP A 608 90.42 235.27 -32.04
C ASP A 608 91.75 235.47 -32.79
N ASN A 609 92.85 235.73 -32.08
CA ASN A 609 94.20 235.79 -32.65
C ASN A 609 94.88 234.42 -32.82
N GLY A 610 94.20 233.33 -32.46
CA GLY A 610 94.73 231.97 -32.51
C GLY A 610 95.82 231.66 -31.46
N ARG A 611 96.06 232.55 -30.49
CA ARG A 611 97.21 232.43 -29.56
C ARG A 611 96.91 231.74 -28.24
N TRP A 612 95.67 231.45 -27.91
CA TRP A 612 95.39 230.63 -26.73
C TRP A 612 94.09 229.87 -26.89
N SER A 613 93.98 228.73 -26.22
CA SER A 613 92.71 228.04 -26.09
C SER A 613 92.50 227.51 -24.68
N LEU A 614 91.29 227.70 -24.18
CA LEU A 614 90.80 227.04 -22.99
C LEU A 614 90.08 225.76 -23.38
N THR A 615 90.44 224.64 -22.76
CA THR A 615 89.78 223.34 -22.96
C THR A 615 89.10 222.91 -21.66
N THR A 616 87.83 222.53 -21.74
CA THR A 616 87.00 222.10 -20.62
C THR A 616 86.26 220.84 -21.05
N GLY A 617 86.30 219.79 -20.25
CA GLY A 617 85.59 218.55 -20.55
C GLY A 617 84.96 217.94 -19.32
N ALA A 618 83.78 217.36 -19.49
CA ALA A 618 83.09 216.60 -18.45
C ALA A 618 82.63 215.27 -19.04
N ALA A 619 82.77 214.21 -18.25
CA ALA A 619 82.28 212.89 -18.60
C ALA A 619 81.58 212.20 -17.44
N MET A 620 80.62 211.38 -17.80
CA MET A 620 79.73 210.72 -16.85
C MET A 620 79.49 209.28 -17.28
N GLY A 621 79.71 208.36 -16.35
CA GLY A 621 79.44 206.93 -16.54
C GLY A 621 78.03 206.53 -16.10
N SER A 622 77.57 205.38 -16.57
CA SER A 622 76.21 204.82 -16.37
C SER A 622 75.80 204.58 -14.91
N GLN A 623 76.73 204.61 -13.95
CA GLN A 623 76.42 204.53 -12.50
C GLN A 623 76.23 205.91 -11.82
N GLY A 624 76.30 207.02 -12.57
CA GLY A 624 75.63 208.29 -12.30
C GLY A 624 76.00 209.12 -11.06
N ASN A 625 76.79 208.61 -10.11
CA ASN A 625 76.86 209.25 -8.78
C ASN A 625 77.99 210.25 -8.58
N SER A 626 78.92 210.41 -9.53
CA SER A 626 79.96 211.44 -9.45
C SER A 626 80.49 211.79 -10.85
N PRO A 627 80.27 213.03 -11.34
CA PRO A 627 80.79 213.44 -12.64
C PRO A 627 82.32 213.62 -12.59
N LEU A 628 83.00 213.22 -13.65
CA LEU A 628 84.43 213.40 -13.82
C LEU A 628 84.67 214.66 -14.65
N VAL A 629 85.33 215.66 -14.05
CA VAL A 629 85.52 217.01 -14.65
C VAL A 629 87.00 217.28 -14.89
N ARG A 630 87.31 217.83 -16.05
CA ARG A 630 88.65 218.10 -16.56
C ARG A 630 88.73 219.55 -17.05
N VAL A 631 89.76 220.28 -16.63
CA VAL A 631 90.05 221.65 -17.11
C VAL A 631 91.52 221.71 -17.52
N GLY A 632 91.80 222.25 -18.70
CA GLY A 632 93.17 222.45 -19.20
C GLY A 632 93.30 223.74 -20.00
N VAL A 633 94.36 224.51 -19.73
CA VAL A 633 94.70 225.73 -20.47
C VAL A 633 95.83 225.42 -21.45
N SER A 634 95.73 225.94 -22.66
CA SER A 634 96.72 225.79 -23.73
C SER A 634 96.98 227.16 -24.36
N THR A 635 98.23 227.48 -24.68
CA THR A 635 98.63 228.76 -25.26
C THR A 635 99.63 228.53 -26.40
N ILE A 636 99.59 229.36 -27.45
CA ILE A 636 100.63 229.48 -28.47
C ILE A 636 101.09 230.95 -28.52
N ILE A 637 102.39 231.13 -28.69
CA ILE A 637 103.19 232.35 -28.53
C ILE A 637 103.82 232.56 -29.93
N ASP A 638 103.79 233.70 -30.65
CA ASP A 638 103.62 235.14 -30.39
C ASP A 638 103.01 235.83 -31.62
#